data_AF-A0A6A7KZA3-F1
#
_entry.id   AF-A0A6A7KZA3-F1
#
_cell.length_a   1.000
_cell.length_b   1.000
_cell.length_c   1.000
_cell.angle_alpha   90.00
_cell.angle_beta   90.00
_cell.angle_gamma   90.00
#
_symmetry.space_group_name_H-M   'P 1'
#
loop_
_entity.id
_entity.type
_entity.pdbx_description
1 polymer ?
#
loop_
_entity_poly.entity_id
_entity_poly.type
_entity_poly.pdbx_seq_one_letter_code
_entity_poly.pdbx_strand_id
1 'polypeptide(L)'
;MLDDAINRWMACVGVHARESCQLAATDAWWLLGLVLCVVLVAHAGRRFVRALMTVPAIALVPALSRQLSTWVKARDYDEEEFFRADGATEPLVERRRRGLDRLASLLHAQSVQSIAWGNAIRESFSDLRFTDANRVPFPFARVMRDKFNLCSVVTASHGPRLRSVDGNWTIDVSGAYGVNVAGFDRYKAWIQKGWDRVKDLGPVLGPLHPMVAENIAMLKNVSHLDEVSFHMSGTEAVMAAVRMARFNTRKKLIVCFSGAYHGWWDGVQPGLGSERPVDDCLTLKDLNPASLAVIRRRAKDIAAVLVNPVQSFHPNSPPPNDAVLLTSDVRKTHDSTERYASWLHQLREVCGACGVPLIFDEVYTGFRLAPGGAQEYFGVRADMVVYGKTVAGGLPIGVVCGKTALMRRFDADRPMRIAYVVGTFSAHPAVMGAMNEFLRWAVQPATARLYDEANQRCADWVQSTNQQMADASLPVRVVNLGTVWTVLFKEPGRYNWLLQYYLRAEGVTLSWVGTGRCLSSMDVTADDYRALQVKLVEAAGSMRSDGWWLTEHEYPGREKRMRMRVMWDMLGSLVPVPKSLQAFYVAVMQRKEDDHHASHNDKANQLLHLLSSSAFLYCYVIIFSDLTTAMCLGLASLFVRQFGHAILEPPCHDEEALLLGYTTRDKTLIVLGYGLIPVIGMVQADAWTFAAFAATLPTIALHWFRWTLFVVFLRVAYLIWKHNFRISMIWFVKLVTDPLTDVVTYFPRRAQGA
;
A
#
# COMPACT_ATOMS: atom_id res chain seq x y z
N MET A 1 -16.94 -40.32 37.30
CA MET A 1 -15.62 -40.05 37.94
C MET A 1 -15.50 -38.61 38.41
N LEU A 2 -15.69 -37.59 37.55
CA LEU A 2 -15.64 -36.18 37.98
C LEU A 2 -16.79 -35.83 38.94
N ASP A 3 -18.03 -36.21 38.62
CA ASP A 3 -19.21 -35.99 39.50
C ASP A 3 -19.04 -36.65 40.88
N ASP A 4 -18.40 -37.82 40.88
CA ASP A 4 -18.14 -38.60 42.09
C ASP A 4 -17.08 -37.92 42.99
N ALA A 5 -16.06 -37.33 42.38
CA ALA A 5 -15.08 -36.49 43.08
C ALA A 5 -15.70 -35.17 43.58
N ILE A 6 -16.56 -34.53 42.78
CA ILE A 6 -17.28 -33.29 43.16
C ILE A 6 -18.20 -33.55 44.35
N ASN A 7 -18.95 -34.67 44.35
CA ASN A 7 -19.84 -35.04 45.45
C ASN A 7 -19.08 -35.33 46.76
N ARG A 8 -17.92 -36.01 46.69
CA ARG A 8 -17.03 -36.21 47.85
C ARG A 8 -16.52 -34.88 48.43
N TRP A 9 -16.18 -33.93 47.56
CA TRP A 9 -15.76 -32.58 47.97
C TRP A 9 -16.89 -31.77 48.61
N MET A 10 -18.10 -31.77 48.03
CA MET A 10 -19.26 -31.08 48.61
C MET A 10 -19.62 -31.63 50.00
N ALA A 11 -19.43 -32.94 50.21
CA ALA A 11 -19.61 -33.57 51.52
C ALA A 11 -18.56 -33.10 52.55
N CYS A 12 -17.31 -32.87 52.16
CA CYS A 12 -16.26 -32.38 53.07
C CYS A 12 -16.35 -30.87 53.39
N VAL A 13 -16.95 -30.04 52.52
CA VAL A 13 -17.09 -28.58 52.70
C VAL A 13 -18.39 -28.21 53.44
N GLY A 14 -19.33 -29.15 53.58
CA GLY A 14 -20.58 -28.97 54.32
C GLY A 14 -20.39 -28.80 55.84
N VAL A 15 -21.20 -27.95 56.46
CA VAL A 15 -21.14 -27.53 57.88
C VAL A 15 -21.37 -28.66 58.90
N HIS A 16 -21.62 -29.90 58.46
CA HIS A 16 -21.79 -31.08 59.33
C HIS A 16 -20.82 -32.21 58.93
N ALA A 17 -19.53 -31.98 59.10
CA ALA A 17 -18.51 -33.02 58.99
C ALA A 17 -18.56 -33.97 60.21
N ARG A 18 -19.50 -34.93 60.19
CA ARG A 18 -19.44 -36.13 61.05
C ARG A 18 -19.01 -37.30 60.18
N GLU A 19 -17.70 -37.40 59.98
CA GLU A 19 -16.89 -38.58 59.64
C GLU A 19 -15.64 -38.12 58.85
N SER A 20 -14.52 -38.80 59.08
CA SER A 20 -13.20 -38.43 58.57
C SER A 20 -13.20 -38.21 57.05
N CYS A 21 -13.00 -36.95 56.62
CA CYS A 21 -12.87 -36.59 55.22
C CYS A 21 -11.69 -37.34 54.58
N GLN A 22 -11.97 -38.39 53.81
CA GLN A 22 -10.96 -39.12 53.04
C GLN A 22 -10.96 -38.63 51.58
N LEU A 23 -10.26 -37.52 51.33
CA LEU A 23 -9.94 -37.11 49.97
C LEU A 23 -8.88 -38.06 49.41
N ALA A 24 -9.19 -38.74 48.31
CA ALA A 24 -8.19 -39.54 47.61
C ALA A 24 -7.16 -38.60 46.94
N ALA A 25 -5.90 -39.02 46.83
CA ALA A 25 -4.88 -38.23 46.12
C ALA A 25 -5.29 -37.89 44.67
N THR A 26 -6.13 -38.71 44.05
CA THR A 26 -6.74 -38.50 42.74
C THR A 26 -7.73 -37.33 42.70
N ASP A 27 -8.43 -37.02 43.81
CA ASP A 27 -9.39 -35.92 43.90
C ASP A 27 -8.69 -34.55 43.93
N ALA A 28 -7.45 -34.49 44.45
CA ALA A 28 -6.61 -33.30 44.38
C ALA A 28 -6.17 -32.97 42.93
N TRP A 29 -5.92 -34.00 42.11
CA TRP A 29 -5.60 -33.82 40.69
C TRP A 29 -6.79 -33.32 39.88
N TRP A 30 -8.02 -33.75 40.19
CA TRP A 30 -9.23 -33.24 39.55
C TRP A 30 -9.50 -31.77 39.92
N LEU A 31 -9.32 -31.40 41.19
CA LEU A 31 -9.45 -30.00 41.63
C LEU A 31 -8.36 -29.11 41.00
N LEU A 32 -7.11 -29.58 40.95
CA LEU A 32 -6.03 -28.88 40.25
C LEU A 32 -6.35 -28.72 38.76
N GLY A 33 -6.88 -29.76 38.12
CA GLY A 33 -7.31 -29.74 36.71
C GLY A 33 -8.45 -28.75 36.46
N LEU A 34 -9.46 -28.70 37.35
CA LEU A 34 -10.56 -27.76 37.26
C LEU A 34 -10.09 -26.31 37.47
N VAL A 35 -9.27 -26.06 38.50
CA VAL A 35 -8.69 -24.73 38.77
C VAL A 35 -7.83 -24.29 37.58
N LEU A 36 -6.99 -25.18 37.04
CA LEU A 36 -6.17 -24.90 35.87
C LEU A 36 -7.03 -24.61 34.64
N CYS A 37 -8.11 -25.37 34.43
CA CYS A 37 -9.06 -25.12 33.34
C CYS A 37 -9.76 -23.77 33.48
N VAL A 38 -10.29 -23.43 34.66
CA VAL A 38 -10.92 -22.12 34.92
C VAL A 38 -9.93 -20.97 34.72
N VAL A 39 -8.69 -21.12 35.20
CA VAL A 39 -7.62 -20.13 34.99
C VAL A 39 -7.29 -19.98 33.50
N LEU A 40 -7.20 -21.08 32.75
CA LEU A 40 -6.95 -21.07 31.30
C LEU A 40 -8.10 -20.43 30.53
N VAL A 41 -9.36 -20.76 30.83
CA VAL A 41 -10.54 -20.16 30.22
C VAL A 41 -10.63 -18.67 30.55
N ALA A 42 -10.41 -18.28 31.79
CA ALA A 42 -10.39 -16.87 32.19
C ALA A 42 -9.24 -16.11 31.50
N HIS A 43 -8.06 -16.72 31.37
CA HIS A 43 -6.93 -16.14 30.66
C HIS A 43 -7.20 -16.00 29.16
N ALA A 44 -7.74 -17.03 28.52
CA ALA A 44 -8.15 -17.04 27.12
C ALA A 44 -9.26 -16.02 26.85
N GLY A 45 -10.28 -15.97 27.70
CA GLY A 45 -11.37 -14.99 27.63
C GLY A 45 -10.87 -13.56 27.76
N ARG A 46 -9.98 -13.28 28.73
CA ARG A 46 -9.32 -11.96 28.85
C ARG A 46 -8.51 -11.61 27.60
N ARG A 47 -7.77 -12.57 27.04
CA ARG A 47 -6.97 -12.37 25.82
C ARG A 47 -7.88 -12.09 24.61
N PHE A 48 -8.98 -12.82 24.49
CA PHE A 48 -9.98 -12.65 23.44
C PHE A 48 -10.66 -11.28 23.51
N VAL A 49 -11.15 -10.87 24.68
CA VAL A 49 -11.75 -9.54 24.89
C VAL A 49 -10.74 -8.43 24.58
N ARG A 50 -9.49 -8.57 25.02
CA ARG A 50 -8.41 -7.62 24.68
C ARG A 50 -8.19 -7.53 23.18
N ALA A 51 -8.12 -8.66 22.48
CA ALA A 51 -7.95 -8.70 21.04
C ALA A 51 -9.11 -7.99 20.33
N LEU A 52 -10.35 -8.36 20.65
CA LEU A 52 -11.57 -7.77 20.09
C LEU A 52 -11.62 -6.25 20.28
N MET A 53 -11.29 -5.79 21.48
CA MET A 53 -11.26 -4.36 21.82
C MET A 53 -10.13 -3.58 21.14
N THR A 54 -9.11 -4.26 20.60
CA THR A 54 -7.99 -3.63 19.89
C THR A 54 -8.25 -3.56 18.37
N VAL A 55 -9.16 -4.39 17.83
CA VAL A 55 -9.48 -4.45 16.38
C VAL A 55 -9.75 -3.08 15.75
N PRO A 56 -10.55 -2.17 16.35
CA PRO A 56 -10.83 -0.88 15.71
C PRO A 56 -9.57 -0.01 15.51
N ALA A 57 -8.58 -0.17 16.40
CA ALA A 57 -7.35 0.61 16.44
C ALA A 57 -6.19 -0.02 15.64
N ILE A 58 -6.16 -1.35 15.48
CA ILE A 58 -5.06 -2.05 14.78
C ILE A 58 -5.03 -1.67 13.31
N ALA A 59 -3.83 -1.38 12.80
CA ALA A 59 -3.58 -1.33 11.38
C ALA A 59 -3.28 -2.74 10.88
N LEU A 60 -4.22 -3.35 10.16
CA LEU A 60 -4.07 -4.71 9.62
C LEU A 60 -3.18 -4.75 8.37
N VAL A 61 -3.09 -3.64 7.63
CA VAL A 61 -2.36 -3.57 6.35
C VAL A 61 -0.90 -3.98 6.47
N PRO A 62 -0.10 -3.53 7.46
CA PRO A 62 1.29 -3.98 7.60
C PRO A 62 1.43 -5.49 7.82
N ALA A 63 0.61 -6.07 8.69
CA ALA A 63 0.66 -7.51 8.96
C ALA A 63 0.22 -8.32 7.74
N LEU A 64 -0.84 -7.88 7.06
CA LEU A 64 -1.37 -8.53 5.87
C LEU A 64 -0.39 -8.42 4.70
N SER A 65 0.26 -7.26 4.50
CA SER A 65 1.23 -7.07 3.41
C SER A 65 2.47 -7.96 3.57
N ARG A 66 2.95 -8.16 4.80
CA ARG A 66 4.03 -9.13 5.10
C ARG A 66 3.61 -10.58 4.82
N GLN A 67 2.37 -10.95 5.10
CA GLN A 67 1.88 -12.29 4.77
C GLN A 67 1.75 -12.46 3.25
N LEU A 68 1.12 -11.49 2.58
CA LEU A 68 0.90 -11.50 1.14
C LEU A 68 2.22 -11.44 0.35
N SER A 69 3.28 -10.82 0.87
CA SER A 69 4.57 -10.77 0.16
C SER A 69 5.19 -12.14 -0.09
N THR A 70 4.81 -13.15 0.69
CA THR A 70 5.24 -14.54 0.44
C THR A 70 4.44 -15.24 -0.66
N TRP A 71 3.26 -14.72 -1.01
CA TRP A 71 2.35 -15.32 -1.98
C TRP A 71 2.40 -14.63 -3.34
N VAL A 72 2.65 -13.31 -3.36
CA VAL A 72 2.77 -12.53 -4.59
C VAL A 72 4.01 -12.96 -5.35
N LYS A 73 3.83 -13.60 -6.50
CA LYS A 73 4.93 -13.92 -7.42
C LYS A 73 5.28 -12.72 -8.30
N ALA A 74 6.54 -12.66 -8.73
CA ALA A 74 6.97 -11.68 -9.72
C ALA A 74 6.16 -11.87 -11.02
N ARG A 75 5.57 -10.76 -11.49
CA ARG A 75 4.95 -10.66 -12.81
C ARG A 75 5.50 -9.38 -13.44
N ASP A 76 6.25 -9.53 -14.51
CA ASP A 76 6.73 -8.41 -15.32
C ASP A 76 5.81 -8.24 -16.52
N TYR A 77 5.47 -6.99 -16.84
CA TYR A 77 4.84 -6.65 -18.11
C TYR A 77 5.84 -6.78 -19.25
N ASP A 78 5.37 -7.27 -20.40
CA ASP A 78 6.02 -7.01 -21.68
C ASP A 78 5.80 -5.57 -22.14
N GLU A 79 6.39 -5.18 -23.28
CA GLU A 79 6.26 -3.80 -23.76
C GLU A 79 4.79 -3.43 -24.05
N GLU A 80 3.98 -4.35 -24.56
CA GLU A 80 2.59 -4.07 -24.90
C GLU A 80 1.75 -3.87 -23.64
N GLU A 81 1.84 -4.78 -22.67
CA GLU A 81 1.23 -4.67 -21.36
C GLU A 81 1.69 -3.39 -20.64
N PHE A 82 2.99 -3.05 -20.75
CA PHE A 82 3.59 -1.87 -20.15
C PHE A 82 2.93 -0.59 -20.64
N PHE A 83 2.77 -0.39 -21.96
CA PHE A 83 2.20 0.87 -22.49
C PHE A 83 0.68 0.93 -22.41
N ARG A 84 0.02 -0.23 -22.27
CA ARG A 84 -1.44 -0.36 -22.20
C ARG A 84 -1.95 -0.59 -20.78
N ALA A 85 -1.16 -0.46 -19.73
CA ALA A 85 -1.55 -0.78 -18.35
C ALA A 85 -2.79 0.00 -17.84
N ASP A 86 -3.12 1.13 -18.46
CA ASP A 86 -4.33 1.93 -18.21
C ASP A 86 -5.42 1.81 -19.29
N GLY A 87 -5.22 0.96 -20.29
CA GLY A 87 -6.14 0.75 -21.41
C GLY A 87 -5.91 1.68 -22.62
N ALA A 88 -4.77 2.37 -22.69
CA ALA A 88 -4.44 3.25 -23.81
C ALA A 88 -4.67 2.65 -25.21
N THR A 89 -5.08 3.50 -26.16
CA THR A 89 -5.27 3.17 -27.59
C THR A 89 -3.93 3.11 -28.32
N GLU A 90 -3.89 2.49 -29.51
CA GLU A 90 -2.63 2.31 -30.27
C GLU A 90 -1.91 3.63 -30.60
N PRO A 91 -2.58 4.71 -31.06
CA PRO A 91 -1.88 5.98 -31.32
C PRO A 91 -1.21 6.57 -30.07
N LEU A 92 -1.83 6.36 -28.91
CA LEU A 92 -1.31 6.82 -27.63
C LEU A 92 -0.15 5.96 -27.15
N VAL A 93 -0.23 4.64 -27.34
CA VAL A 93 0.88 3.70 -27.08
C VAL A 93 2.11 4.11 -27.89
N GLU A 94 1.96 4.40 -29.17
CA GLU A 94 3.08 4.81 -30.02
C GLU A 94 3.65 6.18 -29.62
N ARG A 95 2.80 7.11 -29.19
CA ARG A 95 3.25 8.39 -28.59
C ARG A 95 4.10 8.15 -27.34
N ARG A 96 3.63 7.30 -26.42
CA ARG A 96 4.34 6.94 -25.18
C ARG A 96 5.66 6.24 -25.45
N ARG A 97 5.70 5.31 -26.43
CA ARG A 97 6.92 4.61 -26.85
C ARG A 97 7.99 5.58 -27.30
N ARG A 98 7.65 6.47 -28.25
CA ARG A 98 8.57 7.54 -28.71
C ARG A 98 9.01 8.47 -27.58
N GLY A 99 8.10 8.80 -26.66
CA GLY A 99 8.40 9.60 -25.47
C GLY A 99 9.44 8.94 -24.56
N LEU A 100 9.22 7.66 -24.24
CA LEU A 100 10.08 6.88 -23.37
C LEU A 100 11.47 6.67 -23.98
N ASP A 101 11.54 6.37 -25.28
CA ASP A 101 12.80 6.16 -26.00
C ASP A 101 13.61 7.46 -26.10
N ARG A 102 12.94 8.60 -26.33
CA ARG A 102 13.58 9.93 -26.30
C ARG A 102 14.15 10.23 -24.91
N LEU A 103 13.38 9.97 -23.86
CA LEU A 103 13.81 10.19 -22.47
C LEU A 103 15.00 9.30 -22.10
N ALA A 104 14.97 8.02 -22.47
CA ALA A 104 16.07 7.08 -22.27
C ALA A 104 17.34 7.52 -22.98
N SER A 105 17.23 7.92 -24.26
CA SER A 105 18.35 8.41 -25.06
C SER A 105 19.01 9.64 -24.43
N LEU A 106 18.20 10.60 -23.98
CA LEU A 106 18.70 11.81 -23.30
C LEU A 106 19.46 11.47 -22.01
N LEU A 107 18.87 10.64 -21.15
CA LEU A 107 19.49 10.27 -19.87
C LEU A 107 20.77 9.44 -20.07
N HIS A 108 20.80 8.55 -21.06
CA HIS A 108 22.01 7.80 -21.41
C HIS A 108 23.13 8.73 -21.89
N ALA A 109 22.81 9.69 -22.76
CA ALA A 109 23.80 10.66 -23.23
C ALA A 109 24.37 11.53 -22.09
N GLN A 110 23.57 11.82 -21.07
CA GLN A 110 23.99 12.59 -19.89
C GLN A 110 24.77 11.78 -18.83
N SER A 111 24.81 10.45 -18.93
CA SER A 111 25.23 9.57 -17.82
C SER A 111 26.21 8.46 -18.24
N VAL A 112 26.97 8.64 -19.32
CA VAL A 112 27.83 7.60 -19.92
C VAL A 112 28.81 7.00 -18.90
N GLN A 113 29.54 7.82 -18.15
CA GLN A 113 30.48 7.38 -17.13
C GLN A 113 29.77 6.80 -15.91
N SER A 114 28.66 7.40 -15.49
CA SER A 114 27.84 6.87 -14.39
C SER A 114 27.31 5.46 -14.70
N ILE A 115 26.85 5.21 -15.94
CA ILE A 115 26.39 3.91 -16.42
C ILE A 115 27.52 2.88 -16.40
N ALA A 116 28.68 3.25 -16.97
CA ALA A 116 29.85 2.37 -17.02
C ALA A 116 30.30 1.98 -15.60
N TRP A 117 30.36 2.95 -14.68
CA TRP A 117 30.69 2.71 -13.27
C TRP A 117 29.68 1.80 -12.60
N GLY A 118 28.39 2.07 -12.77
CA GLY A 118 27.31 1.27 -12.20
C GLY A 118 27.36 -0.19 -12.65
N ASN A 119 27.60 -0.43 -13.95
CA ASN A 119 27.75 -1.77 -14.50
C ASN A 119 28.95 -2.52 -13.91
N ALA A 120 30.08 -1.84 -13.72
CA ALA A 120 31.30 -2.46 -13.21
C ALA A 120 31.15 -3.01 -11.78
N ILE A 121 30.29 -2.41 -10.96
CA ILE A 121 30.10 -2.84 -9.56
C ILE A 121 28.78 -3.58 -9.32
N ARG A 122 27.90 -3.68 -10.33
CA ARG A 122 26.52 -4.15 -10.18
C ARG A 122 26.43 -5.55 -9.57
N GLU A 123 27.34 -6.45 -9.91
CA GLU A 123 27.39 -7.82 -9.37
C GLU A 123 27.99 -7.88 -7.96
N SER A 124 28.81 -6.91 -7.59
CA SER A 124 29.51 -6.84 -6.30
C SER A 124 28.82 -5.94 -5.27
N PHE A 125 27.84 -5.12 -5.67
CA PHE A 125 27.17 -4.15 -4.78
C PHE A 125 25.67 -4.42 -4.65
N SER A 126 25.26 -5.04 -3.54
CA SER A 126 23.87 -5.41 -3.26
C SER A 126 22.92 -4.23 -3.20
N ASP A 127 23.36 -3.08 -2.67
CA ASP A 127 22.49 -1.92 -2.45
C ASP A 127 22.07 -1.27 -3.77
N LEU A 128 22.96 -1.29 -4.77
CA LEU A 128 22.62 -0.87 -6.13
C LEU A 128 21.56 -1.79 -6.72
N ARG A 129 21.70 -3.11 -6.61
CA ARG A 129 20.68 -4.06 -7.05
C ARG A 129 19.35 -3.89 -6.32
N PHE A 130 19.39 -3.63 -5.01
CA PHE A 130 18.21 -3.38 -4.19
C PHE A 130 17.47 -2.12 -4.65
N THR A 131 18.17 -1.01 -4.83
CA THR A 131 17.54 0.25 -5.25
C THR A 131 16.97 0.16 -6.66
N ASP A 132 17.65 -0.50 -7.60
CA ASP A 132 17.16 -0.70 -8.96
C ASP A 132 15.95 -1.63 -9.04
N ALA A 133 15.89 -2.65 -8.17
CA ALA A 133 14.73 -3.55 -8.10
C ALA A 133 13.47 -2.90 -7.49
N ASN A 134 13.64 -1.88 -6.63
CA ASN A 134 12.54 -1.34 -5.82
C ASN A 134 12.12 0.11 -6.15
N ARG A 135 12.82 0.81 -7.06
CA ARG A 135 12.47 2.18 -7.48
C ARG A 135 11.21 2.24 -8.35
N VAL A 136 10.95 1.16 -9.10
CA VAL A 136 9.85 1.05 -10.07
C VAL A 136 8.89 -0.02 -9.57
N PRO A 137 7.56 0.14 -9.78
CA PRO A 137 6.60 -0.88 -9.36
C PRO A 137 6.90 -2.19 -10.07
N PHE A 138 6.83 -3.31 -9.34
CA PHE A 138 7.34 -4.60 -9.86
C PHE A 138 6.82 -4.99 -11.25
N PRO A 139 5.57 -4.71 -11.68
CA PRO A 139 5.15 -5.03 -13.06
C PRO A 139 5.89 -4.26 -14.15
N PHE A 140 6.39 -3.07 -13.85
CA PHE A 140 7.06 -2.17 -14.82
C PHE A 140 8.58 -2.24 -14.71
N ALA A 141 9.09 -2.90 -13.67
CA ALA A 141 10.50 -2.84 -13.29
C ALA A 141 11.42 -3.36 -14.40
N ARG A 142 11.02 -4.42 -15.13
CA ARG A 142 11.82 -4.98 -16.23
C ARG A 142 12.02 -3.98 -17.37
N VAL A 143 10.93 -3.50 -17.98
CA VAL A 143 11.00 -2.54 -19.11
C VAL A 143 11.79 -1.29 -18.73
N MET A 144 11.60 -0.79 -17.51
CA MET A 144 12.35 0.36 -17.03
C MET A 144 13.83 0.06 -16.81
N ARG A 145 14.20 -1.13 -16.31
CA ARG A 145 15.60 -1.52 -16.13
C ARG A 145 16.31 -1.69 -17.47
N ASP A 146 15.62 -2.26 -18.46
CA ASP A 146 16.16 -2.48 -19.80
C ASP A 146 16.38 -1.14 -20.53
N LYS A 147 15.46 -0.18 -20.37
CA LYS A 147 15.55 1.14 -21.02
C LYS A 147 16.36 2.17 -20.24
N PHE A 148 16.40 2.09 -18.91
CA PHE A 148 17.04 3.09 -18.05
C PHE A 148 18.03 2.43 -17.11
N ASN A 149 19.31 2.46 -17.49
CA ASN A 149 20.39 2.07 -16.59
C ASN A 149 20.85 3.27 -15.76
N LEU A 150 20.08 3.66 -14.74
CA LEU A 150 20.40 4.86 -13.95
C LEU A 150 21.22 4.52 -12.71
N CYS A 151 22.50 4.86 -12.73
CA CYS A 151 23.34 4.91 -11.54
C CYS A 151 23.62 6.37 -11.15
N SER A 152 23.41 6.71 -9.88
CA SER A 152 23.71 8.06 -9.37
C SER A 152 25.06 8.06 -8.69
N VAL A 153 26.08 8.62 -9.35
CA VAL A 153 27.46 8.70 -8.85
C VAL A 153 27.89 10.15 -8.86
N VAL A 154 28.20 10.70 -7.69
CA VAL A 154 28.52 12.12 -7.49
C VAL A 154 29.91 12.30 -6.90
N THR A 155 30.57 13.39 -7.28
CA THR A 155 31.97 13.69 -6.91
C THR A 155 32.13 14.98 -6.11
N ALA A 156 31.16 15.90 -6.21
CA ALA A 156 31.21 17.18 -5.50
C ALA A 156 29.81 17.73 -5.18
N SER A 157 29.75 18.67 -4.24
CA SER A 157 28.57 19.47 -3.91
C SER A 157 28.93 20.95 -3.76
N HIS A 158 28.02 21.83 -4.16
CA HIS A 158 28.12 23.29 -4.00
C HIS A 158 26.73 23.92 -3.97
N GLY A 159 26.43 24.74 -2.95
CA GLY A 159 25.07 25.18 -2.68
C GLY A 159 24.07 24.01 -2.65
N PRO A 160 22.91 24.11 -3.30
CA PRO A 160 21.93 23.02 -3.38
C PRO A 160 22.19 22.07 -4.56
N ARG A 161 23.43 21.96 -5.07
CA ARG A 161 23.76 21.21 -6.29
C ARG A 161 24.76 20.09 -6.05
N LEU A 162 24.64 19.05 -6.87
CA LEU A 162 25.56 17.92 -6.92
C LEU A 162 26.20 17.84 -8.29
N ARG A 163 27.47 17.44 -8.34
CA ARG A 163 28.21 17.17 -9.57
C ARG A 163 28.34 15.66 -9.76
N SER A 164 27.87 15.13 -10.88
CA SER A 164 28.06 13.72 -11.24
C SER A 164 29.51 13.42 -11.65
N VAL A 165 29.87 12.14 -11.79
CA VAL A 165 31.14 11.73 -12.41
C VAL A 165 31.23 12.15 -13.89
N ASP A 166 30.09 12.29 -14.57
CA ASP A 166 30.00 12.86 -15.92
C ASP A 166 30.24 14.38 -15.97
N GLY A 167 30.38 15.04 -14.81
CA GLY A 167 30.64 16.47 -14.71
C GLY A 167 29.39 17.35 -14.70
N ASN A 168 28.19 16.76 -14.81
CA ASN A 168 26.92 17.48 -14.84
C ASN A 168 26.53 17.99 -13.45
N TRP A 169 26.09 19.25 -13.37
CA TRP A 169 25.56 19.85 -12.15
C TRP A 169 24.03 19.81 -12.13
N THR A 170 23.46 19.25 -11.08
CA THR A 170 22.01 19.07 -10.91
C THR A 170 21.55 19.68 -9.59
N ILE A 171 20.30 20.16 -9.53
CA ILE A 171 19.68 20.62 -8.28
C ILE A 171 19.33 19.39 -7.43
N ASP A 172 19.87 19.30 -6.23
CA ASP A 172 19.60 18.20 -5.30
C ASP A 172 18.35 18.50 -4.47
N VAL A 173 17.33 17.68 -4.67
CA VAL A 173 16.12 17.67 -3.84
C VAL A 173 16.05 16.42 -2.98
N SER A 174 17.08 15.56 -3.01
CA SER A 174 17.21 14.41 -2.11
C SER A 174 17.62 14.84 -0.70
N GLY A 175 18.28 15.99 -0.56
CA GLY A 175 18.69 16.61 0.70
C GLY A 175 19.54 15.70 1.59
N ALA A 176 20.32 14.80 0.98
CA ALA A 176 21.06 13.74 1.67
C ALA A 176 20.18 12.97 2.67
N TYR A 177 18.98 12.58 2.25
CA TYR A 177 17.98 11.85 3.05
C TYR A 177 17.55 12.58 4.33
N GLY A 178 17.67 13.90 4.39
CA GLY A 178 17.31 14.73 5.55
C GLY A 178 18.50 15.25 6.35
N VAL A 179 19.73 14.82 6.02
CA VAL A 179 20.95 15.33 6.66
C VAL A 179 21.16 16.80 6.32
N ASN A 180 21.01 17.21 5.05
CA ASN A 180 21.36 18.55 4.60
C ASN A 180 20.28 19.59 4.96
N VAL A 181 20.28 20.10 6.19
CA VAL A 181 19.39 21.18 6.62
C VAL A 181 19.94 22.54 6.23
N ALA A 182 21.21 22.78 6.51
CA ALA A 182 21.79 24.12 6.45
C ALA A 182 22.58 24.45 5.17
N GLY A 183 22.70 23.50 4.25
CA GLY A 183 23.50 23.63 3.02
C GLY A 183 24.84 22.89 3.10
N PHE A 184 25.22 22.19 2.03
CA PHE A 184 26.40 21.31 2.02
C PHE A 184 27.69 22.03 2.40
N ASP A 185 27.83 23.30 2.02
CA ASP A 185 29.02 24.10 2.31
C ASP A 185 29.21 24.35 3.81
N ARG A 186 28.11 24.50 4.58
CA ARG A 186 28.17 24.60 6.05
C ARG A 186 28.59 23.27 6.67
N TYR A 187 28.06 22.15 6.19
CA TYR A 187 28.46 20.82 6.68
C TYR A 187 29.94 20.54 6.44
N LYS A 188 30.47 20.84 5.24
CA LYS A 188 31.91 20.73 4.96
C LYS A 188 32.74 21.58 5.94
N ALA A 189 32.30 22.81 6.22
CA ALA A 189 32.98 23.69 7.17
C ALA A 189 32.94 23.16 8.62
N TRP A 190 31.80 22.61 9.08
CA TRP A 190 31.67 22.00 10.41
C TRP A 190 32.54 20.76 10.56
N ILE A 191 32.60 19.91 9.54
CA ILE A 191 33.47 18.73 9.53
C ILE A 191 34.93 19.16 9.64
N GLN A 192 35.37 20.13 8.84
CA GLN A 192 36.75 20.61 8.86
C GLN A 192 37.12 21.25 10.22
N LYS A 193 36.33 22.21 10.70
CA LYS A 193 36.58 22.89 11.99
C LYS A 193 36.51 21.94 13.17
N GLY A 194 35.54 21.03 13.15
CA GLY A 194 35.39 20.00 14.17
C GLY A 194 36.58 19.06 14.20
N TRP A 195 37.07 18.65 13.02
CA TRP A 195 38.28 17.83 12.89
C TRP A 195 39.51 18.57 13.41
N ASP A 196 39.71 19.83 13.04
CA ASP A 196 40.87 20.62 13.50
C ASP A 196 40.97 20.73 15.03
N ARG A 197 39.84 20.63 15.75
CA ARG A 197 39.79 20.66 17.21
C ARG A 197 40.08 19.33 17.90
N VAL A 198 40.01 18.21 17.18
CA VAL A 198 40.11 16.85 17.76
C VAL A 198 41.17 15.98 17.11
N LYS A 199 41.76 16.42 16.00
CA LYS A 199 42.68 15.61 15.18
C LYS A 199 43.88 15.06 15.95
N ASP A 200 44.36 15.79 16.96
CA ASP A 200 45.50 15.36 17.79
C ASP A 200 45.16 14.13 18.65
N LEU A 201 43.87 13.89 18.94
CA LEU A 201 43.42 12.65 19.60
C LEU A 201 43.35 11.47 18.62
N GLY A 202 43.12 11.71 17.33
CA GLY A 202 42.99 10.66 16.32
C GLY A 202 41.79 9.72 16.56
N PRO A 203 41.94 8.40 16.33
CA PRO A 203 40.85 7.43 16.36
C PRO A 203 40.64 6.77 17.73
N VAL A 204 41.03 7.42 18.85
CA VAL A 204 40.91 6.83 20.19
C VAL A 204 39.45 6.49 20.52
N LEU A 205 39.23 5.28 21.03
CA LEU A 205 37.93 4.73 21.44
C LEU A 205 37.98 4.27 22.91
N GLY A 206 36.86 4.40 23.63
CA GLY A 206 36.74 4.04 25.05
C GLY A 206 36.76 5.28 25.95
N PRO A 207 37.92 5.94 26.15
CA PRO A 207 37.96 7.27 26.78
C PRO A 207 37.21 8.31 25.95
N LEU A 208 36.66 9.32 26.61
CA LEU A 208 35.89 10.39 25.97
C LEU A 208 36.74 11.65 25.78
N HIS A 209 36.62 12.30 24.62
CA HIS A 209 37.12 13.66 24.43
C HIS A 209 36.29 14.65 25.25
N PRO A 210 36.87 15.68 25.90
CA PRO A 210 36.13 16.63 26.76
C PRO A 210 34.94 17.32 26.09
N MET A 211 35.01 17.53 24.78
CA MET A 211 33.92 18.12 23.97
C MET A 211 32.58 17.37 24.03
N VAL A 212 32.59 16.09 24.43
CA VAL A 212 31.36 15.34 24.70
C VAL A 212 30.49 16.07 25.73
N ALA A 213 31.08 16.69 26.75
CA ALA A 213 30.35 17.43 27.78
C ALA A 213 29.62 18.67 27.22
N GLU A 214 30.27 19.42 26.32
CA GLU A 214 29.64 20.57 25.64
C GLU A 214 28.44 20.13 24.79
N ASN A 215 28.60 19.03 24.03
CA ASN A 215 27.53 18.49 23.20
C ASN A 215 26.33 18.04 24.05
N ILE A 216 26.59 17.36 25.18
CA ILE A 216 25.55 16.98 26.14
C ILE A 216 24.81 18.21 26.65
N ALA A 217 25.51 19.28 27.06
CA ALA A 217 24.88 20.49 27.57
C ALA A 217 23.94 21.13 26.55
N MET A 218 24.37 21.26 25.29
CA MET A 218 23.53 21.81 24.21
C MET A 218 22.35 20.90 23.87
N LEU A 219 22.55 19.58 23.81
CA LEU A 219 21.47 18.61 23.56
C LEU A 219 20.42 18.61 24.67
N LYS A 220 20.83 18.74 25.93
CA LYS A 220 19.91 18.90 27.06
C LYS A 220 19.12 20.19 26.97
N ASN A 221 19.78 21.29 26.59
CA ASN A 221 19.11 22.58 26.39
C ASN A 221 18.03 22.51 25.29
N VAL A 222 18.35 21.88 24.16
CA VAL A 222 17.42 21.74 23.02
C VAL A 222 16.26 20.78 23.34
N SER A 223 16.58 19.63 23.94
CA SER A 223 15.58 18.58 24.21
C SER A 223 14.74 18.84 25.47
N HIS A 224 15.25 19.64 26.40
CA HIS A 224 14.74 19.82 27.76
C HIS A 224 14.66 18.51 28.57
N LEU A 225 15.65 17.64 28.38
CA LEU A 225 15.76 16.33 29.04
C LEU A 225 17.05 16.20 29.85
N ASP A 226 17.09 15.21 30.73
CA ASP A 226 18.10 15.14 31.80
C ASP A 226 19.42 14.49 31.35
N GLU A 227 19.33 13.48 30.50
CA GLU A 227 20.44 12.60 30.11
C GLU A 227 20.52 12.38 28.59
N VAL A 228 21.73 12.07 28.12
CA VAL A 228 22.06 11.89 26.69
C VAL A 228 22.88 10.61 26.51
N SER A 229 22.59 9.84 25.47
CA SER A 229 23.37 8.68 25.04
C SER A 229 23.68 8.73 23.54
N PHE A 230 24.89 8.30 23.15
CA PHE A 230 25.39 8.34 21.77
C PHE A 230 25.52 6.93 21.16
N HIS A 231 25.09 6.80 19.91
CA HIS A 231 25.02 5.56 19.12
C HIS A 231 25.49 5.80 17.68
N MET A 232 25.57 4.77 16.84
CA MET A 232 26.14 4.91 15.49
C MET A 232 25.13 5.31 14.41
N SER A 233 23.85 5.15 14.68
CA SER A 233 22.79 5.49 13.73
C SER A 233 21.47 5.80 14.44
N GLY A 234 20.55 6.44 13.73
CA GLY A 234 19.18 6.61 14.20
C GLY A 234 18.49 5.28 14.53
N THR A 235 18.74 4.22 13.75
CA THR A 235 18.21 2.86 14.03
C THR A 235 18.69 2.37 15.40
N GLU A 236 19.99 2.48 15.68
CA GLU A 236 20.55 2.07 16.99
C GLU A 236 20.01 2.92 18.13
N ALA A 237 19.80 4.22 17.92
CA ALA A 237 19.24 5.09 18.94
C ALA A 237 17.77 4.75 19.25
N VAL A 238 16.97 4.36 18.23
CA VAL A 238 15.63 3.79 18.45
C VAL A 238 15.71 2.47 19.23
N MET A 239 16.62 1.56 18.83
CA MET A 239 16.84 0.29 19.54
C MET A 239 17.20 0.52 21.02
N ALA A 240 18.08 1.48 21.28
CA ALA A 240 18.51 1.87 22.62
C ALA A 240 17.34 2.46 23.42
N ALA A 241 16.61 3.42 22.86
CA ALA A 241 15.47 4.05 23.53
C ALA A 241 14.38 3.03 23.89
N VAL A 242 14.03 2.12 22.97
CA VAL A 242 13.07 1.04 23.23
C VAL A 242 13.58 0.07 24.31
N ARG A 243 14.86 -0.33 24.24
CA ARG A 243 15.46 -1.21 25.25
C ARG A 243 15.47 -0.57 26.63
N MET A 244 15.84 0.70 26.73
CA MET A 244 15.85 1.46 27.99
C MET A 244 14.45 1.68 28.54
N ALA A 245 13.45 1.97 27.69
CA ALA A 245 12.06 2.06 28.11
C ALA A 245 11.54 0.72 28.68
N ARG A 246 11.80 -0.40 27.99
CA ARG A 246 11.44 -1.75 28.49
C ARG A 246 12.17 -2.09 29.79
N PHE A 247 13.46 -1.78 29.87
CA PHE A 247 14.25 -1.98 31.08
C PHE A 247 13.62 -1.23 32.25
N ASN A 248 13.45 0.08 32.15
CA ASN A 248 13.02 0.93 33.26
C ASN A 248 11.54 0.75 33.65
N THR A 249 10.65 0.54 32.67
CA THR A 249 9.23 0.30 32.97
C THR A 249 8.92 -1.14 33.36
N ARG A 250 9.81 -2.10 33.06
CA ARG A 250 9.59 -3.56 33.19
C ARG A 250 8.40 -4.07 32.38
N LYS A 251 7.98 -3.32 31.35
CA LYS A 251 6.89 -3.68 30.44
C LYS A 251 7.48 -4.17 29.12
N LYS A 252 6.68 -4.92 28.35
CA LYS A 252 7.16 -5.63 27.15
C LYS A 252 6.79 -4.91 25.86
N LEU A 253 5.56 -4.40 25.77
CA LEU A 253 5.03 -3.93 24.51
C LEU A 253 5.47 -2.51 24.20
N ILE A 254 5.77 -2.25 22.95
CA ILE A 254 5.78 -0.89 22.43
C ILE A 254 4.55 -0.65 21.58
N VAL A 255 4.19 0.61 21.39
CA VAL A 255 3.18 1.03 20.41
C VAL A 255 3.88 1.84 19.32
N CYS A 256 3.65 1.46 18.07
CA CYS A 256 4.05 2.23 16.89
C CYS A 256 2.81 2.54 16.05
N PHE A 257 2.93 3.49 15.13
CA PHE A 257 1.84 3.88 14.24
C PHE A 257 2.10 3.42 12.80
N SER A 258 1.06 2.96 12.12
CA SER A 258 1.14 2.51 10.72
C SER A 258 1.67 3.62 9.81
N GLY A 259 2.55 3.25 8.88
CA GLY A 259 3.21 4.19 7.96
C GLY A 259 4.44 4.90 8.55
N ALA A 260 4.71 4.79 9.85
CA ALA A 260 5.93 5.31 10.44
C ALA A 260 7.16 4.51 9.98
N TYR A 261 8.30 5.20 9.85
CA TYR A 261 9.61 4.58 9.69
C TYR A 261 10.50 4.93 10.88
N HIS A 262 11.01 3.91 11.56
CA HIS A 262 11.82 4.01 12.78
C HIS A 262 13.19 3.33 12.64
N GLY A 263 13.67 3.20 11.39
CA GLY A 263 14.81 2.35 11.05
C GLY A 263 14.37 0.94 10.64
N TRP A 264 15.36 0.12 10.29
CA TRP A 264 15.18 -1.23 9.75
C TRP A 264 15.27 -2.33 10.82
N TRP A 265 15.34 -1.97 12.11
CA TRP A 265 15.38 -2.96 13.18
C TRP A 265 14.03 -3.69 13.29
N ASP A 266 14.07 -5.02 13.27
CA ASP A 266 12.87 -5.86 13.24
C ASP A 266 11.84 -5.55 14.34
N GLY A 267 12.28 -5.10 15.51
CA GLY A 267 11.40 -4.78 16.64
C GLY A 267 10.43 -3.62 16.39
N VAL A 268 10.67 -2.80 15.36
CA VAL A 268 9.83 -1.66 14.96
C VAL A 268 9.41 -1.73 13.48
N GLN A 269 9.60 -2.87 12.81
CA GLN A 269 9.27 -3.08 11.40
C GLN A 269 8.16 -4.15 11.22
N PRO A 270 6.90 -3.85 11.56
CA PRO A 270 5.80 -4.81 11.53
C PRO A 270 5.29 -5.16 10.11
N GLY A 271 5.73 -4.41 9.09
CA GLY A 271 5.29 -4.55 7.69
C GLY A 271 6.29 -5.30 6.81
N LEU A 272 6.35 -4.92 5.53
CA LEU A 272 7.31 -5.43 4.56
C LEU A 272 8.76 -5.20 5.01
N GLY A 273 9.64 -6.14 4.67
CA GLY A 273 11.09 -6.03 4.87
C GLY A 273 11.62 -6.64 6.18
N SER A 274 10.77 -7.26 7.00
CA SER A 274 11.22 -8.15 8.09
C SER A 274 10.46 -9.47 8.03
N GLU A 275 11.18 -10.58 8.20
CA GLU A 275 10.62 -11.93 8.28
C GLU A 275 10.28 -12.33 9.73
N ARG A 276 10.68 -11.51 10.71
CA ARG A 276 10.49 -11.82 12.14
C ARG A 276 9.01 -11.64 12.54
N PRO A 277 8.43 -12.59 13.29
CA PRO A 277 7.18 -12.35 14.02
C PRO A 277 7.33 -11.22 15.05
N VAL A 278 6.46 -10.21 14.94
CA VAL A 278 6.49 -9.02 15.80
C VAL A 278 5.31 -9.08 16.78
N ASP A 279 5.52 -9.77 17.90
CA ASP A 279 4.51 -9.94 18.96
C ASP A 279 4.66 -8.92 20.10
N ASP A 280 5.74 -8.15 20.07
CA ASP A 280 6.15 -7.20 21.10
C ASP A 280 5.98 -5.72 20.69
N CYS A 281 5.36 -5.47 19.53
CA CYS A 281 4.99 -4.14 19.03
C CYS A 281 3.52 -4.13 18.57
N LEU A 282 2.71 -3.21 19.12
CA LEU A 282 1.36 -2.95 18.65
C LEU A 282 1.39 -1.87 17.57
N THR A 283 1.00 -2.23 16.34
CA THR A 283 0.89 -1.27 15.23
C THR A 283 -0.53 -0.72 15.15
N LEU A 284 -0.70 0.53 15.57
CA LEU A 284 -2.00 1.20 15.63
C LEU A 284 -2.17 2.21 14.49
N LYS A 285 -3.41 2.61 14.22
CA LYS A 285 -3.74 3.74 13.34
C LYS A 285 -3.46 5.05 14.08
N ASP A 286 -2.74 5.98 13.48
CA ASP A 286 -2.64 7.34 13.99
C ASP A 286 -3.89 8.16 13.61
N LEU A 287 -4.07 9.35 14.23
CA LEU A 287 -5.29 10.18 14.13
C LEU A 287 -6.60 9.44 14.47
N ASN A 288 -6.53 8.34 15.22
CA ASN A 288 -7.69 7.51 15.55
C ASN A 288 -7.95 7.48 17.08
N PRO A 289 -9.13 7.90 17.56
CA PRO A 289 -9.48 7.84 18.99
C PRO A 289 -9.42 6.43 19.59
N ALA A 290 -9.71 5.38 18.80
CA ALA A 290 -9.61 4.00 19.26
C ALA A 290 -8.18 3.62 19.65
N SER A 291 -7.17 4.17 18.97
CA SER A 291 -5.76 3.96 19.31
C SER A 291 -5.41 4.55 20.66
N LEU A 292 -5.91 5.76 20.97
CA LEU A 292 -5.77 6.36 22.29
C LEU A 292 -6.47 5.52 23.37
N ALA A 293 -7.66 4.98 23.08
CA ALA A 293 -8.38 4.09 23.99
C ALA A 293 -7.63 2.78 24.27
N VAL A 294 -6.98 2.19 23.26
CA VAL A 294 -6.12 1.01 23.42
C VAL A 294 -4.94 1.31 24.33
N ILE A 295 -4.26 2.45 24.14
CA ILE A 295 -3.14 2.87 24.99
C ILE A 295 -3.59 2.98 26.45
N ARG A 296 -4.74 3.63 26.72
CA ARG A 296 -5.30 3.72 28.07
C ARG A 296 -5.57 2.35 28.68
N ARG A 297 -6.26 1.46 27.95
CA ARG A 297 -6.66 0.13 28.42
C ARG A 297 -5.47 -0.79 28.66
N ARG A 298 -4.39 -0.64 27.88
CA ARG A 298 -3.20 -1.50 27.90
C ARG A 298 -1.98 -0.86 28.54
N ALA A 299 -2.14 0.28 29.22
CA ALA A 299 -1.04 1.04 29.83
C ALA A 299 -0.11 0.20 30.73
N LYS A 300 -0.66 -0.81 31.42
CA LYS A 300 0.11 -1.73 32.28
C LYS A 300 1.06 -2.64 31.50
N ASP A 301 0.83 -2.86 30.21
CA ASP A 301 1.61 -3.74 29.36
C ASP A 301 2.59 -2.97 28.43
N ILE A 302 2.39 -1.65 28.27
CA ILE A 302 3.10 -0.80 27.30
C ILE A 302 4.30 -0.10 27.94
N ALA A 303 5.49 -0.44 27.48
CA ALA A 303 6.78 0.17 27.85
C ALA A 303 6.96 1.57 27.30
N ALA A 304 6.51 1.83 26.08
CA ALA A 304 6.55 3.16 25.46
C ALA A 304 5.62 3.25 24.25
N VAL A 305 5.22 4.48 23.92
CA VAL A 305 4.63 4.83 22.62
C VAL A 305 5.71 5.54 21.81
N LEU A 306 6.02 5.01 20.63
CA LEU A 306 6.98 5.56 19.69
C LEU A 306 6.24 6.26 18.55
N VAL A 307 6.55 7.55 18.35
CA VAL A 307 5.94 8.41 17.33
C VAL A 307 7.03 8.98 16.45
N ASN A 308 6.83 8.96 15.13
CA ASN A 308 7.64 9.74 14.21
C ASN A 308 6.84 10.99 13.79
N PRO A 309 7.18 12.20 14.28
CA PRO A 309 6.40 13.40 13.99
C PRO A 309 6.34 13.76 12.51
N VAL A 310 7.25 13.24 11.67
CA VAL A 310 7.16 13.42 10.21
C VAL A 310 5.87 12.82 9.63
N GLN A 311 5.18 11.96 10.39
CA GLN A 311 3.90 11.40 9.98
C GLN A 311 2.78 12.45 9.84
N SER A 312 2.95 13.64 10.45
CA SER A 312 2.10 14.81 10.17
C SER A 312 2.12 15.16 8.68
N PHE A 313 3.29 15.02 8.07
CA PHE A 313 3.60 15.23 6.67
C PHE A 313 3.96 13.90 6.01
N HIS A 314 3.27 12.84 6.41
CA HIS A 314 3.30 11.64 5.60
C HIS A 314 2.31 11.81 4.46
N PRO A 315 2.72 11.52 3.23
CA PRO A 315 1.80 10.80 2.39
C PRO A 315 1.66 9.43 3.09
N ASN A 316 0.63 9.22 3.92
CA ASN A 316 0.16 7.86 4.23
C ASN A 316 -0.37 7.15 2.96
N SER A 317 -0.15 7.78 1.78
CA SER A 317 0.04 7.17 0.48
C SER A 317 1.52 6.79 0.29
N PRO A 318 1.87 5.51 0.17
CA PRO A 318 3.21 5.14 -0.28
C PRO A 318 3.57 5.85 -1.61
N PRO A 319 4.87 6.04 -1.94
CA PRO A 319 5.29 6.61 -3.22
C PRO A 319 4.57 5.86 -4.36
N PRO A 320 4.28 6.49 -5.51
CA PRO A 320 3.27 6.03 -6.47
C PRO A 320 3.66 4.73 -7.17
N ASN A 321 3.70 3.61 -6.44
CA ASN A 321 3.84 2.28 -6.99
C ASN A 321 2.47 1.61 -7.07
N ASP A 322 2.24 0.80 -8.10
CA ASP A 322 0.88 0.36 -8.42
C ASP A 322 0.25 -0.58 -7.38
N ALA A 323 1.05 -1.11 -6.45
CA ALA A 323 0.52 -1.81 -5.28
C ALA A 323 -0.20 -0.86 -4.30
N VAL A 324 0.09 0.44 -4.35
CA VAL A 324 -0.49 1.48 -3.50
C VAL A 324 -1.96 1.75 -3.81
N LEU A 325 -2.38 1.62 -5.07
CA LEU A 325 -3.78 1.82 -5.48
C LEU A 325 -4.75 0.86 -4.76
N LEU A 326 -4.25 -0.27 -4.24
CA LEU A 326 -5.05 -1.22 -3.45
C LEU A 326 -5.00 -0.98 -1.94
N THR A 327 -4.21 -0.01 -1.46
CA THR A 327 -4.02 0.24 -0.02
C THR A 327 -4.71 1.51 0.48
N SER A 328 -5.41 2.25 -0.38
CA SER A 328 -5.86 3.60 -0.07
C SER A 328 -7.22 3.70 0.63
N ASP A 329 -7.19 3.80 1.96
CA ASP A 329 -7.76 5.00 2.61
C ASP A 329 -6.61 6.01 2.75
N VAL A 330 -6.37 6.78 1.68
CA VAL A 330 -5.28 7.74 1.57
C VAL A 330 -5.59 8.99 2.37
N ARG A 331 -4.69 9.37 3.29
CA ARG A 331 -4.75 10.70 3.90
C ARG A 331 -4.58 11.77 2.82
N LYS A 332 -5.53 12.70 2.75
CA LYS A 332 -5.34 13.96 2.02
C LYS A 332 -4.39 14.84 2.83
N THR A 333 -3.22 15.09 2.27
CA THR A 333 -2.10 15.82 2.89
C THR A 333 -2.46 17.23 3.37
N HIS A 334 -3.48 17.88 2.78
CA HIS A 334 -3.87 19.24 3.16
C HIS A 334 -4.59 19.37 4.51
N ASP A 335 -5.24 18.32 5.02
CA ASP A 335 -6.04 18.40 6.26
C ASP A 335 -5.24 18.04 7.53
N SER A 336 -3.91 18.02 7.46
CA SER A 336 -3.12 17.17 8.35
C SER A 336 -2.37 17.89 9.49
N THR A 337 -1.71 19.03 9.28
CA THR A 337 -0.76 19.55 10.28
C THR A 337 -1.42 19.96 11.60
N GLU A 338 -2.45 20.81 11.58
CA GLU A 338 -3.16 21.25 12.80
C GLU A 338 -3.89 20.09 13.48
N ARG A 339 -4.57 19.26 12.69
CA ARG A 339 -5.25 18.05 13.17
C ARG A 339 -4.26 17.08 13.83
N TYR A 340 -3.08 16.91 13.24
CA TYR A 340 -2.03 16.07 13.78
C TYR A 340 -1.40 16.67 15.03
N ALA A 341 -1.20 17.99 15.07
CA ALA A 341 -0.78 18.69 16.28
C ALA A 341 -1.77 18.44 17.43
N SER A 342 -3.07 18.64 17.19
CA SER A 342 -4.13 18.36 18.18
C SER A 342 -4.10 16.90 18.65
N TRP A 343 -3.93 15.95 17.73
CA TRP A 343 -3.82 14.53 18.08
C TRP A 343 -2.54 14.20 18.86
N LEU A 344 -1.40 14.83 18.56
CA LEU A 344 -0.16 14.67 19.33
C LEU A 344 -0.32 15.20 20.75
N HIS A 345 -1.01 16.33 20.94
CA HIS A 345 -1.35 16.83 22.28
C HIS A 345 -2.21 15.82 23.05
N GLN A 346 -3.28 15.30 22.44
CA GLN A 346 -4.11 14.27 23.06
C GLN A 346 -3.31 12.99 23.38
N LEU A 347 -2.39 12.59 22.51
CA LEU A 347 -1.53 11.44 22.73
C LEU A 347 -0.58 11.66 23.92
N ARG A 348 0.01 12.85 24.02
CA ARG A 348 0.86 13.26 25.16
C ARG A 348 0.07 13.23 26.47
N GLU A 349 -1.14 13.77 26.49
CA GLU A 349 -2.03 13.75 27.67
C GLU A 349 -2.34 12.31 28.08
N VAL A 350 -2.75 11.46 27.12
CA VAL A 350 -3.03 10.04 27.37
C VAL A 350 -1.81 9.32 27.94
N CYS A 351 -0.64 9.50 27.34
CA CYS A 351 0.61 8.89 27.78
C CYS A 351 0.97 9.36 29.20
N GLY A 352 0.85 10.66 29.48
CA GLY A 352 1.08 11.24 30.80
C GLY A 352 0.13 10.67 31.87
N ALA A 353 -1.19 10.70 31.62
CA ALA A 353 -2.20 10.19 32.54
C ALA A 353 -2.05 8.69 32.83
N CYS A 354 -1.50 7.93 31.87
CA CYS A 354 -1.31 6.48 32.00
C CYS A 354 0.07 6.07 32.55
N GLY A 355 1.00 7.01 32.75
CA GLY A 355 2.39 6.70 33.09
C GLY A 355 3.07 5.83 32.00
N VAL A 356 2.75 6.08 30.73
CA VAL A 356 3.38 5.43 29.57
C VAL A 356 4.35 6.44 28.94
N PRO A 357 5.65 6.13 28.86
CA PRO A 357 6.61 7.00 28.19
C PRO A 357 6.24 7.28 26.72
N LEU A 358 6.27 8.56 26.34
CA LEU A 358 6.20 8.98 24.94
C LEU A 358 7.61 9.21 24.40
N ILE A 359 7.93 8.54 23.29
CA ILE A 359 9.22 8.68 22.59
C ILE A 359 8.96 9.36 21.25
N PHE A 360 9.64 10.48 20.99
CA PHE A 360 9.67 11.10 19.67
C PHE A 360 10.89 10.62 18.89
N ASP A 361 10.65 9.99 17.74
CA ASP A 361 11.66 9.75 16.73
C ASP A 361 11.83 11.00 15.87
N GLU A 362 12.80 11.82 16.27
CA GLU A 362 13.19 13.07 15.62
C GLU A 362 14.44 12.89 14.76
N VAL A 363 14.75 11.67 14.32
CA VAL A 363 15.89 11.40 13.43
C VAL A 363 15.74 12.13 12.09
N TYR A 364 14.52 12.49 11.69
CA TYR A 364 14.24 13.28 10.47
C TYR A 364 13.80 14.72 10.76
N THR A 365 12.97 14.94 11.78
CA THR A 365 12.37 16.25 12.08
C THR A 365 13.22 17.12 12.99
N GLY A 366 14.12 16.51 13.78
CA GLY A 366 14.99 17.21 14.70
C GLY A 366 15.91 18.16 13.97
N PHE A 367 15.97 19.42 14.43
CA PHE A 367 16.72 20.48 13.76
C PHE A 367 16.34 20.65 12.27
N ARG A 368 15.10 20.35 11.87
CA ARG A 368 14.61 20.62 10.52
C ARG A 368 13.35 21.49 10.53
N LEU A 369 12.37 21.14 11.36
CA LEU A 369 11.13 21.90 11.45
C LEU A 369 11.34 23.24 12.17
N ALA A 370 12.15 23.20 13.23
CA ALA A 370 12.59 24.31 14.05
C ALA A 370 13.95 23.93 14.70
N PRO A 371 14.69 24.87 15.32
CA PRO A 371 15.89 24.55 16.09
C PRO A 371 15.66 23.46 17.15
N GLY A 372 14.54 23.51 17.87
CA GLY A 372 14.08 22.52 18.84
C GLY A 372 13.37 21.30 18.25
N GLY A 373 13.34 21.17 16.93
CA GLY A 373 12.70 20.06 16.22
C GLY A 373 11.17 20.10 16.26
N ALA A 374 10.56 18.92 16.09
CA ALA A 374 9.11 18.73 16.12
C ALA A 374 8.52 19.03 17.50
N GLN A 375 9.27 18.84 18.59
CA GLN A 375 8.81 19.23 19.92
C GLN A 375 8.47 20.73 20.01
N GLU A 376 9.33 21.58 19.45
CA GLU A 376 9.09 23.03 19.36
C GLU A 376 7.98 23.33 18.36
N TYR A 377 8.07 22.77 17.15
CA TYR A 377 7.11 23.01 16.06
C TYR A 377 5.66 22.66 16.43
N PHE A 378 5.44 21.53 17.12
CA PHE A 378 4.10 21.10 17.54
C PHE A 378 3.75 21.52 18.97
N GLY A 379 4.68 22.10 19.74
CA GLY A 379 4.44 22.42 21.16
C GLY A 379 4.21 21.20 22.06
N VAL A 380 4.77 20.03 21.72
CA VAL A 380 4.59 18.77 22.46
C VAL A 380 5.94 18.25 22.98
N ARG A 381 6.03 17.98 24.29
CA ARG A 381 7.25 17.45 24.92
C ARG A 381 7.18 15.94 25.15
N ALA A 382 8.17 15.21 24.65
CA ALA A 382 8.31 13.78 24.85
C ALA A 382 9.03 13.46 26.17
N ASP A 383 8.96 12.19 26.61
CA ASP A 383 9.74 11.69 27.75
C ASP A 383 11.14 11.22 27.33
N MET A 384 11.27 10.84 26.06
CA MET A 384 12.54 10.57 25.38
C MET A 384 12.48 11.08 23.95
N VAL A 385 13.62 11.48 23.39
CA VAL A 385 13.74 11.92 22.01
C VAL A 385 14.94 11.22 21.37
N VAL A 386 14.75 10.74 20.16
CA VAL A 386 15.81 10.16 19.33
C VAL A 386 16.19 11.12 18.23
N TYR A 387 17.45 11.51 18.15
CA TYR A 387 18.01 12.31 17.05
C TYR A 387 19.00 11.49 16.21
N GLY A 388 19.29 11.96 15.01
CA GLY A 388 20.31 11.42 14.12
C GLY A 388 20.51 12.36 12.93
N LYS A 389 20.97 11.81 11.80
CA LYS A 389 21.17 12.57 10.55
C LYS A 389 21.95 13.88 10.78
N THR A 390 21.26 15.02 10.71
CA THR A 390 21.83 16.37 10.76
C THR A 390 22.61 16.67 12.05
N VAL A 391 22.20 16.09 13.18
CA VAL A 391 22.72 16.45 14.52
C VAL A 391 24.22 16.22 14.67
N ALA A 392 24.84 15.34 13.88
CA ALA A 392 26.28 15.10 13.88
C ALA A 392 27.09 16.02 12.96
N GLY A 393 26.48 17.09 12.43
CA GLY A 393 27.18 17.97 11.50
C GLY A 393 27.61 17.25 10.22
N GLY A 394 26.81 16.30 9.75
CA GLY A 394 27.02 15.59 8.46
C GLY A 394 27.65 14.21 8.58
N LEU A 395 28.03 13.78 9.79
CA LEU A 395 28.63 12.46 10.04
C LEU A 395 27.62 11.46 10.65
N PRO A 396 27.89 10.14 10.63
CA PRO A 396 26.99 9.13 11.18
C PRO A 396 26.83 9.22 12.70
N ILE A 397 25.58 9.28 13.19
CA ILE A 397 25.27 9.18 14.62
C ILE A 397 23.80 8.80 14.87
N GLY A 398 23.55 8.31 16.07
CA GLY A 398 22.25 8.39 16.74
C GLY A 398 22.41 8.95 18.14
N VAL A 399 21.41 9.69 18.63
CA VAL A 399 21.41 10.28 19.97
C VAL A 399 20.09 9.96 20.64
N VAL A 400 20.12 9.54 21.90
CA VAL A 400 18.93 9.44 22.74
C VAL A 400 19.03 10.47 23.85
N CYS A 401 18.08 11.40 23.91
CA CYS A 401 17.85 12.26 25.06
C CYS A 401 16.67 11.69 25.86
N GLY A 402 16.73 11.70 27.18
CA GLY A 402 15.66 11.11 28.00
C GLY A 402 15.65 11.61 29.43
N LYS A 403 14.50 11.45 30.10
CA LYS A 403 14.40 11.64 31.54
C LYS A 403 15.30 10.65 32.28
N THR A 404 15.90 11.06 33.40
CA THR A 404 16.81 10.21 34.20
C THR A 404 16.20 8.85 34.53
N ALA A 405 14.92 8.81 34.90
CA ALA A 405 14.21 7.57 35.23
C ALA A 405 14.12 6.57 34.06
N LEU A 406 14.25 7.04 32.81
CA LEU A 406 14.17 6.21 31.61
C LEU A 406 15.54 5.91 30.99
N MET A 407 16.59 6.63 31.39
CA MET A 407 17.94 6.50 30.83
C MET A 407 18.87 5.60 31.66
N ARG A 408 18.42 5.14 32.85
CA ARG A 408 19.18 4.18 33.68
C ARG A 408 19.47 2.89 32.91
N ARG A 409 20.71 2.42 33.04
CA ARG A 409 21.23 1.23 32.31
C ARG A 409 21.59 0.06 33.20
N PHE A 410 21.50 0.20 34.51
CA PHE A 410 21.72 -0.87 35.47
C PHE A 410 20.79 -0.67 36.67
N ASP A 411 20.59 -1.74 37.43
CA ASP A 411 19.85 -1.73 38.69
C ASP A 411 20.84 -1.80 39.85
N ALA A 412 20.90 -0.76 40.68
CA ALA A 412 21.84 -0.66 41.80
C ALA A 412 21.62 -1.79 42.82
N ASP A 413 20.38 -2.22 43.02
CA ASP A 413 20.02 -3.27 43.97
C ASP A 413 20.09 -4.68 43.34
N ARG A 414 20.25 -4.74 42.01
CA ARG A 414 20.33 -6.00 41.25
C ARG A 414 21.45 -5.91 40.21
N PRO A 415 22.71 -6.05 40.60
CA PRO A 415 23.87 -5.81 39.72
C PRO A 415 23.86 -6.54 38.38
N MET A 416 23.24 -7.73 38.32
CA MET A 416 23.10 -8.53 37.08
C MET A 416 21.98 -8.05 36.14
N ARG A 417 21.12 -7.13 36.59
CA ARG A 417 20.05 -6.55 35.77
C ARG A 417 20.58 -5.31 35.07
N ILE A 418 21.01 -5.50 33.83
CA ILE A 418 21.60 -4.46 32.99
C ILE A 418 20.83 -4.27 31.66
N ALA A 419 20.75 -3.03 31.20
CA ALA A 419 20.37 -2.69 29.84
C ALA A 419 21.65 -2.61 28.99
N TYR A 420 22.03 -3.74 28.40
CA TYR A 420 23.26 -3.83 27.61
C TYR A 420 23.08 -3.07 26.27
N VAL A 421 23.73 -1.92 26.15
CA VAL A 421 23.69 -1.03 24.96
C VAL A 421 25.10 -0.49 24.73
N VAL A 422 25.85 -1.06 23.80
CA VAL A 422 27.27 -0.70 23.58
C VAL A 422 27.50 -0.47 22.10
N GLY A 423 28.35 0.49 21.76
CA GLY A 423 28.80 0.76 20.40
C GLY A 423 30.27 1.13 20.41
N THR A 424 31.08 0.48 19.58
CA THR A 424 32.54 0.67 19.55
C THR A 424 32.93 2.10 19.17
N PHE A 425 32.24 2.68 18.21
CA PHE A 425 32.47 4.04 17.70
C PHE A 425 31.53 5.08 18.34
N SER A 426 30.78 4.71 19.38
CA SER A 426 29.91 5.65 20.10
C SER A 426 30.75 6.82 20.63
N ALA A 427 30.29 8.05 20.37
CA ALA A 427 30.99 9.29 20.71
C ALA A 427 32.41 9.43 20.09
N HIS A 428 32.64 8.88 18.89
CA HIS A 428 33.90 9.04 18.16
C HIS A 428 34.34 10.52 18.05
N PRO A 429 35.62 10.88 18.34
CA PRO A 429 36.07 12.27 18.42
C PRO A 429 35.74 13.13 17.20
N ALA A 430 35.98 12.63 15.98
CA ALA A 430 35.68 13.36 14.75
C ALA A 430 34.18 13.68 14.59
N VAL A 431 33.30 12.75 15.02
CA VAL A 431 31.84 12.95 14.99
C VAL A 431 31.43 13.96 16.05
N MET A 432 32.01 13.89 17.25
CA MET A 432 31.78 14.86 18.32
C MET A 432 32.23 16.27 17.94
N GLY A 433 33.31 16.41 17.18
CA GLY A 433 33.79 17.69 16.66
C GLY A 433 32.82 18.33 15.67
N ALA A 434 32.41 17.59 14.64
CA ALA A 434 31.45 18.10 13.66
C ALA A 434 30.08 18.41 14.31
N MET A 435 29.62 17.53 15.23
CA MET A 435 28.42 17.75 16.04
C MET A 435 28.52 19.05 16.86
N ASN A 436 29.67 19.33 17.49
CA ASN A 436 29.81 20.51 18.33
C ASN A 436 29.67 21.81 17.52
N GLU A 437 30.31 21.87 16.35
CA GLU A 437 30.18 23.01 15.44
C GLU A 437 28.74 23.19 14.94
N PHE A 438 28.05 22.09 14.61
CA PHE A 438 26.63 22.11 14.27
C PHE A 438 25.75 22.61 15.42
N LEU A 439 25.90 22.04 16.61
CA LEU A 439 25.06 22.37 17.77
C LEU A 439 25.29 23.82 18.21
N ARG A 440 26.53 24.32 18.19
CA ARG A 440 26.85 25.72 18.46
C ARG A 440 26.11 26.66 17.52
N TRP A 441 26.01 26.31 16.24
CA TRP A 441 25.19 27.06 15.29
C TRP A 441 23.70 26.90 15.60
N ALA A 442 23.22 25.67 15.86
CA ALA A 442 21.81 25.38 16.06
C ALA A 442 21.20 26.10 17.28
N VAL A 443 21.97 26.29 18.36
CA VAL A 443 21.50 26.96 19.58
C VAL A 443 21.65 28.48 19.57
N GLN A 444 22.19 29.08 18.50
CA GLN A 444 22.25 30.53 18.39
C GLN A 444 20.85 31.13 18.20
N PRO A 445 20.48 32.21 18.91
CA PRO A 445 19.19 32.86 18.72
C PRO A 445 18.93 33.30 17.27
N ALA A 446 19.98 33.76 16.58
CA ALA A 446 19.90 34.16 15.17
C ALA A 446 19.52 33.00 14.23
N THR A 447 19.74 31.75 14.63
CA THR A 447 19.44 30.58 13.80
C THR A 447 17.95 30.35 13.65
N ALA A 448 17.12 30.67 14.66
CA ALA A 448 15.66 30.56 14.55
C ALA A 448 15.12 31.33 13.33
N ARG A 449 15.61 32.56 13.12
CA ARG A 449 15.25 33.38 11.96
C ARG A 449 15.58 32.71 10.62
N LEU A 450 16.66 31.93 10.54
CA LEU A 450 17.02 31.20 9.32
C LEU A 450 16.03 30.07 9.00
N TYR A 451 15.46 29.41 10.03
CA TYR A 451 14.40 28.42 9.84
C TYR A 451 13.13 29.10 9.32
N ASP A 452 12.73 30.22 9.92
CA ASP A 452 11.54 30.97 9.51
C ASP A 452 11.65 31.45 8.06
N GLU A 453 12.79 32.06 7.70
CA GLU A 453 13.05 32.52 6.33
C GLU A 453 13.07 31.37 5.32
N ALA A 454 13.66 30.22 5.65
CA ALA A 454 13.70 29.06 4.76
C ALA A 454 12.31 28.40 4.60
N ASN A 455 11.55 28.29 5.69
CA ASN A 455 10.18 27.76 5.69
C ASN A 455 9.25 28.67 4.87
N GLN A 456 9.32 29.99 5.07
CA GLN A 456 8.52 30.95 4.32
C GLN A 456 8.87 30.92 2.82
N ARG A 457 10.17 30.94 2.48
CA ARG A 457 10.62 30.86 1.08
C ARG A 457 10.13 29.59 0.39
N CYS A 458 10.16 28.44 1.09
CA CYS A 458 9.62 27.20 0.56
C CYS A 458 8.10 27.29 0.34
N ALA A 459 7.35 27.88 1.28
CA ALA A 459 5.90 28.04 1.17
C ALA A 459 5.51 28.94 -0.02
N ASP A 460 6.20 30.08 -0.18
CA ASP A 460 5.98 31.02 -1.29
C ASP A 460 6.25 30.34 -2.64
N TRP A 461 7.36 29.57 -2.73
CA TRP A 461 7.69 28.79 -3.91
C TRP A 461 6.64 27.71 -4.21
N VAL A 462 6.14 27.00 -3.20
CA VAL A 462 5.06 26.00 -3.37
C VAL A 462 3.80 26.66 -3.92
N GLN A 463 3.41 27.82 -3.39
CA GLN A 463 2.25 28.56 -3.86
C GLN A 463 2.41 28.98 -5.33
N SER A 464 3.53 29.62 -5.66
CA SER A 464 3.83 30.06 -7.03
C SER A 464 3.91 28.90 -8.02
N THR A 465 4.54 27.79 -7.63
CA THR A 465 4.67 26.58 -8.46
C THR A 465 3.31 25.94 -8.71
N ASN A 466 2.45 25.88 -7.69
CA ASN A 466 1.10 25.34 -7.86
C ASN A 466 0.23 26.20 -8.78
N GLN A 467 0.42 27.53 -8.77
CA GLN A 467 -0.26 28.42 -9.71
C GLN A 467 0.17 28.11 -11.16
N GLN A 468 1.46 28.05 -11.44
CA GLN A 468 1.96 27.72 -12.78
C GLN A 468 1.54 26.33 -13.26
N MET A 469 1.55 25.34 -12.36
CA MET A 469 1.05 24.00 -12.67
C MET A 469 -0.46 24.01 -13.01
N ALA A 470 -1.25 24.86 -12.34
CA ALA A 470 -2.67 25.02 -12.65
C ALA A 470 -2.87 25.73 -13.99
N ASP A 471 -2.13 26.82 -14.25
CA ASP A 471 -2.21 27.58 -15.51
C ASP A 471 -1.82 26.70 -16.71
N ALA A 472 -0.81 25.84 -16.55
CA ALA A 472 -0.40 24.84 -17.55
C ALA A 472 -1.33 23.61 -17.61
N SER A 473 -2.40 23.56 -16.81
CA SER A 473 -3.35 22.45 -16.70
C SER A 473 -2.68 21.09 -16.41
N LEU A 474 -1.66 21.08 -15.56
CA LEU A 474 -0.91 19.89 -15.18
C LEU A 474 -1.57 19.20 -13.98
N PRO A 475 -1.74 17.85 -14.00
CA PRO A 475 -2.42 17.10 -12.94
C PRO A 475 -1.51 16.82 -11.74
N VAL A 476 -0.61 17.75 -11.42
CA VAL A 476 0.33 17.66 -10.30
C VAL A 476 0.17 18.85 -9.36
N ARG A 477 0.57 18.66 -8.11
CA ARG A 477 0.59 19.69 -7.08
C ARG A 477 1.77 19.44 -6.14
N VAL A 478 2.43 20.49 -5.67
CA VAL A 478 3.44 20.42 -4.62
C VAL A 478 2.81 20.78 -3.27
N VAL A 479 3.19 20.07 -2.22
CA VAL A 479 2.85 20.40 -0.82
C VAL A 479 4.09 20.30 0.07
N ASN A 480 4.09 20.99 1.21
CA ASN A 480 5.23 21.04 2.12
C ASN A 480 4.85 21.02 3.61
N LEU A 481 5.80 20.59 4.45
CA LEU A 481 5.88 20.82 5.90
C LEU A 481 7.26 21.43 6.16
N GLY A 482 7.26 22.73 6.44
CA GLY A 482 8.49 23.51 6.44
C GLY A 482 9.22 23.37 5.10
N THR A 483 10.47 22.92 5.15
CA THR A 483 11.33 22.67 3.97
C THR A 483 11.29 21.23 3.43
N VAL A 484 10.43 20.38 3.98
CA VAL A 484 10.15 19.05 3.43
C VAL A 484 8.98 19.17 2.47
N TRP A 485 9.10 18.68 1.24
CA TRP A 485 8.03 18.79 0.24
C TRP A 485 7.86 17.50 -0.57
N THR A 486 6.71 17.34 -1.21
CA THR A 486 6.39 16.18 -2.06
C THR A 486 5.50 16.59 -3.22
N VAL A 487 5.50 15.78 -4.28
CA VAL A 487 4.56 15.92 -5.40
C VAL A 487 3.34 15.03 -5.14
N LEU A 488 2.16 15.60 -5.35
CA LEU A 488 0.87 14.93 -5.38
C LEU A 488 0.32 14.93 -6.80
N PHE A 489 -0.47 13.91 -7.10
CA PHE A 489 -1.14 13.77 -8.39
C PHE A 489 -2.62 14.02 -8.18
N LYS A 490 -3.20 14.94 -8.96
CA LYS A 490 -4.63 15.30 -8.89
C LYS A 490 -5.51 14.21 -9.51
N GLU A 491 -4.92 13.35 -10.34
CA GLU A 491 -5.60 12.26 -11.02
C GLU A 491 -4.95 10.90 -10.68
N PRO A 492 -5.74 9.82 -10.51
CA PRO A 492 -5.21 8.47 -10.43
C PRO A 492 -4.49 8.10 -11.73
N GLY A 493 -3.31 7.49 -11.66
CA GLY A 493 -2.56 7.07 -12.84
C GLY A 493 -1.57 5.94 -12.53
N ARG A 494 -1.48 4.96 -13.43
CA ARG A 494 -0.56 3.81 -13.38
C ARG A 494 0.93 4.19 -13.58
N TYR A 495 1.19 5.41 -14.05
CA TYR A 495 2.54 5.87 -14.43
C TYR A 495 3.04 7.07 -13.63
N ASN A 496 2.36 7.47 -12.55
CA ASN A 496 2.74 8.65 -11.79
C ASN A 496 4.19 8.59 -11.23
N TRP A 497 4.71 7.39 -10.97
CA TRP A 497 6.12 7.16 -10.60
C TRP A 497 7.13 7.53 -11.68
N LEU A 498 6.71 7.66 -12.95
CA LEU A 498 7.60 7.98 -14.07
C LEU A 498 8.08 9.43 -14.03
N LEU A 499 7.36 10.34 -13.34
CA LEU A 499 7.71 11.76 -13.25
C LEU A 499 9.14 11.99 -12.75
N GLN A 500 9.66 11.12 -11.88
CA GLN A 500 11.04 11.22 -11.40
C GLN A 500 12.09 11.12 -12.52
N TYR A 501 11.80 10.43 -13.62
CA TYR A 501 12.72 10.28 -14.76
C TYR A 501 12.74 11.53 -15.61
N TYR A 502 11.58 12.15 -15.84
CA TYR A 502 11.48 13.47 -16.47
C TYR A 502 12.20 14.55 -15.66
N LEU A 503 12.05 14.53 -14.33
CA LEU A 503 12.78 15.47 -13.47
C LEU A 503 14.30 15.27 -13.54
N ARG A 504 14.77 14.03 -13.63
CA ARG A 504 16.20 13.73 -13.83
C ARG A 504 16.72 14.28 -15.15
N ALA A 505 15.93 14.14 -16.22
CA ALA A 505 16.29 14.69 -17.54
C ALA A 505 16.40 16.22 -17.53
N GLU A 506 15.58 16.89 -16.73
CA GLU A 506 15.67 18.33 -16.49
C GLU A 506 16.80 18.74 -15.52
N GLY A 507 17.61 17.80 -15.04
CA GLY A 507 18.74 18.08 -14.14
C GLY A 507 18.35 18.25 -12.67
N VAL A 508 17.31 17.54 -12.21
CA VAL A 508 16.94 17.44 -10.79
C VAL A 508 17.37 16.07 -10.24
N THR A 509 18.14 16.07 -9.15
CA THR A 509 18.55 14.84 -8.46
C THR A 509 17.59 14.51 -7.33
N LEU A 510 17.03 13.30 -7.39
CA LEU A 510 16.10 12.77 -6.40
C LEU A 510 16.68 11.55 -5.71
N SER A 511 16.21 11.30 -4.49
CA SER A 511 16.46 10.04 -3.79
C SER A 511 15.79 8.85 -4.50
N TRP A 512 16.09 7.63 -4.06
CA TRP A 512 15.48 6.42 -4.63
C TRP A 512 13.97 6.31 -4.39
N VAL A 513 13.40 7.09 -3.45
CA VAL A 513 11.94 7.16 -3.22
C VAL A 513 11.22 8.09 -4.20
N GLY A 514 11.95 8.68 -5.16
CA GLY A 514 11.39 9.50 -6.24
C GLY A 514 10.74 10.79 -5.75
N THR A 515 9.56 11.10 -6.27
CA THR A 515 8.84 12.36 -5.99
C THR A 515 8.04 12.35 -4.68
N GLY A 516 8.05 11.24 -3.93
CA GLY A 516 7.30 11.07 -2.68
C GLY A 516 7.94 11.72 -1.45
N ARG A 517 9.20 12.17 -1.56
CA ARG A 517 9.89 12.90 -0.50
C ARG A 517 11.07 13.69 -1.06
N CYS A 518 10.93 15.00 -1.05
CA CYS A 518 11.93 15.96 -1.48
C CYS A 518 12.23 16.94 -0.35
N LEU A 519 13.37 17.61 -0.47
CA LEU A 519 13.94 18.46 0.56
C LEU A 519 14.53 19.72 -0.05
N SER A 520 14.40 20.81 0.70
CA SER A 520 15.20 22.02 0.50
C SER A 520 16.08 22.27 1.71
N SER A 521 17.31 22.71 1.48
CA SER A 521 18.20 23.26 2.51
C SER A 521 18.04 24.78 2.62
N MET A 522 18.52 25.36 3.71
CA MET A 522 18.38 26.80 3.99
C MET A 522 19.14 27.70 3.00
N ASP A 523 20.17 27.17 2.34
CA ASP A 523 20.97 27.85 1.33
C ASP A 523 20.32 27.84 -0.07
N VAL A 524 19.17 27.19 -0.26
CA VAL A 524 18.40 27.28 -1.51
C VAL A 524 17.91 28.72 -1.69
N THR A 525 18.43 29.41 -2.69
CA THR A 525 18.09 30.81 -2.98
C THR A 525 16.75 30.93 -3.71
N ALA A 526 16.24 32.17 -3.84
CA ALA A 526 15.06 32.43 -4.66
C ALA A 526 15.29 32.06 -6.14
N ASP A 527 16.51 32.21 -6.65
CA ASP A 527 16.87 31.84 -8.02
C ASP A 527 16.93 30.33 -8.21
N ASP A 528 17.45 29.60 -7.22
CA ASP A 528 17.41 28.12 -7.23
C ASP A 528 15.97 27.60 -7.20
N TYR A 529 15.08 28.21 -6.39
CA TYR A 529 13.66 27.88 -6.38
C TYR A 529 12.98 28.19 -7.71
N ARG A 530 13.30 29.33 -8.35
CA ARG A 530 12.80 29.65 -9.69
C ARG A 530 13.27 28.63 -10.72
N ALA A 531 14.54 28.24 -10.69
CA ALA A 531 15.09 27.22 -11.57
C ALA A 531 14.41 25.86 -11.33
N LEU A 532 14.17 25.47 -10.08
CA LEU A 532 13.47 24.24 -9.73
C LEU A 532 12.00 24.27 -10.17
N GLN A 533 11.32 25.41 -10.05
CA GLN A 533 9.96 25.60 -10.52
C GLN A 533 9.86 25.37 -12.03
N VAL A 534 10.73 26.01 -12.82
CA VAL A 534 10.80 25.83 -14.28
C VAL A 534 10.99 24.35 -14.63
N LYS A 535 11.98 23.69 -14.01
CA LYS A 535 12.27 22.26 -14.24
C LYS A 535 11.10 21.35 -13.89
N LEU A 536 10.37 21.64 -12.81
CA LEU A 536 9.18 20.87 -12.43
C LEU A 536 8.07 21.00 -13.48
N VAL A 537 7.79 22.23 -13.92
CA VAL A 537 6.76 22.52 -14.92
C VAL A 537 7.13 21.90 -16.27
N GLU A 538 8.38 22.00 -16.70
CA GLU A 538 8.89 21.40 -17.94
C GLU A 538 8.86 19.87 -17.91
N ALA A 539 9.31 19.25 -16.82
CA ALA A 539 9.26 17.80 -16.64
C ALA A 539 7.81 17.27 -16.69
N ALA A 540 6.90 17.93 -15.96
CA ALA A 540 5.49 17.58 -15.98
C ALA A 540 4.85 17.85 -17.35
N GLY A 541 5.17 18.98 -18.00
CA GLY A 541 4.74 19.30 -19.35
C GLY A 541 5.17 18.25 -20.37
N SER A 542 6.42 17.81 -20.31
CA SER A 542 6.98 16.75 -21.16
C SER A 542 6.31 15.40 -20.90
N MET A 543 6.07 15.05 -19.64
CA MET A 543 5.35 13.81 -19.30
C MET A 543 3.90 13.86 -19.80
N ARG A 544 3.22 15.00 -19.70
CA ARG A 544 1.88 15.18 -20.29
C ARG A 544 1.93 15.08 -21.81
N SER A 545 2.91 15.71 -22.45
CA SER A 545 3.07 15.72 -23.90
C SER A 545 3.49 14.36 -24.48
N ASP A 546 3.98 13.43 -23.67
CA ASP A 546 4.19 12.03 -24.06
C ASP A 546 2.95 11.14 -23.82
N GLY A 547 1.87 11.70 -23.27
CA GLY A 547 0.57 11.01 -23.13
C GLY A 547 0.45 10.12 -21.89
N TRP A 548 1.23 10.37 -20.84
CA TRP A 548 1.16 9.59 -19.59
C TRP A 548 -0.02 9.97 -18.69
N TRP A 549 -0.56 11.18 -18.84
CA TRP A 549 -1.76 11.64 -18.14
C TRP A 549 -2.89 11.88 -19.12
N LEU A 550 -3.83 10.95 -19.16
CA LEU A 550 -5.09 11.09 -19.89
C LEU A 550 -6.15 11.70 -18.99
N THR A 551 -6.85 12.71 -19.45
CA THR A 551 -8.02 13.24 -18.74
C THR A 551 -9.21 12.29 -18.90
N GLU A 552 -10.20 12.37 -18.00
CA GLU A 552 -11.46 11.62 -18.14
C GLU A 552 -12.20 11.98 -19.43
N HIS A 553 -12.05 13.24 -19.91
CA HIS A 553 -12.56 13.68 -21.19
C HIS A 553 -11.89 12.98 -22.37
N GLU A 554 -10.57 12.80 -22.33
CA GLU A 554 -9.81 12.09 -23.37
C GLU A 554 -10.06 10.57 -23.35
N TYR A 555 -10.39 9.99 -22.18
CA TYR A 555 -10.60 8.55 -22.06
C TYR A 555 -11.68 8.16 -21.01
N PRO A 556 -12.99 8.28 -21.34
CA PRO A 556 -14.09 8.05 -20.40
C PRO A 556 -14.15 6.62 -19.84
N GLY A 557 -14.34 6.47 -18.54
CA GLY A 557 -14.36 5.18 -17.83
C GLY A 557 -12.97 4.61 -17.52
N ARG A 558 -11.90 5.40 -17.73
CA ARG A 558 -10.50 5.09 -17.44
C ARG A 558 -10.31 4.55 -16.04
N GLU A 559 -10.81 5.28 -15.04
CA GLU A 559 -10.54 4.96 -13.62
C GLU A 559 -11.07 3.58 -13.26
N LYS A 560 -12.28 3.26 -13.73
CA LYS A 560 -12.89 1.94 -13.57
C LYS A 560 -12.05 0.85 -14.24
N ARG A 561 -11.59 1.07 -15.48
CA ARG A 561 -10.74 0.12 -16.21
C ARG A 561 -9.40 -0.11 -15.50
N MET A 562 -8.73 0.96 -15.06
CA MET A 562 -7.49 0.87 -14.29
C MET A 562 -7.67 0.06 -13.00
N ARG A 563 -8.69 0.38 -12.19
CA ARG A 563 -8.97 -0.33 -10.93
C ARG A 563 -9.25 -1.81 -11.16
N MET A 564 -10.09 -2.12 -12.16
CA MET A 564 -10.37 -3.50 -12.53
C MET A 564 -9.09 -4.25 -12.94
N ARG A 565 -8.23 -3.62 -13.75
CA ARG A 565 -6.98 -4.25 -14.19
C ARG A 565 -5.99 -4.46 -13.05
N VAL A 566 -5.82 -3.50 -12.14
CA VAL A 566 -4.98 -3.67 -10.93
C VAL A 566 -5.49 -4.86 -10.10
N MET A 567 -6.81 -4.97 -9.90
CA MET A 567 -7.41 -6.09 -9.19
C MET A 567 -7.12 -7.42 -9.89
N TRP A 568 -7.26 -7.49 -11.21
CA TRP A 568 -6.93 -8.69 -12.00
C TRP A 568 -5.44 -9.04 -11.95
N ASP A 569 -4.55 -8.04 -11.99
CA ASP A 569 -3.12 -8.26 -11.91
C ASP A 569 -2.70 -8.80 -10.55
N MET A 570 -3.32 -8.33 -9.48
CA MET A 570 -3.11 -8.86 -8.14
C MET A 570 -3.71 -10.25 -7.94
N LEU A 571 -4.91 -10.52 -8.47
CA LEU A 571 -5.48 -11.87 -8.44
C LEU A 571 -4.60 -12.85 -9.24
N GLY A 572 -4.10 -12.42 -10.41
CA GLY A 572 -3.20 -13.21 -11.25
C GLY A 572 -1.80 -13.41 -10.65
N SER A 573 -1.34 -12.53 -9.76
CA SER A 573 -0.08 -12.72 -9.04
C SER A 573 -0.22 -13.58 -7.78
N LEU A 574 -1.43 -13.69 -7.21
CA LEU A 574 -1.76 -14.51 -6.04
C LEU A 574 -2.09 -15.97 -6.39
N VAL A 575 -2.69 -16.22 -7.56
CA VAL A 575 -3.04 -17.57 -8.04
C VAL A 575 -2.51 -17.72 -9.47
N PRO A 576 -1.64 -18.70 -9.77
CA PRO A 576 -1.22 -18.94 -11.14
C PRO A 576 -2.44 -19.45 -11.91
N VAL A 577 -3.14 -18.55 -12.59
CA VAL A 577 -4.12 -18.95 -13.59
C VAL A 577 -3.30 -19.56 -14.73
N PRO A 578 -3.48 -20.86 -15.05
CA PRO A 578 -2.73 -21.47 -16.14
C PRO A 578 -2.96 -20.65 -17.41
N LYS A 579 -1.91 -20.43 -18.22
CA LYS A 579 -2.03 -19.68 -19.50
C LYS A 579 -3.17 -20.21 -20.38
N SER A 580 -3.46 -21.50 -20.29
CA SER A 580 -4.59 -22.16 -20.95
C SER A 580 -5.96 -21.63 -20.51
N LEU A 581 -6.13 -21.29 -19.23
CA LEU A 581 -7.37 -20.81 -18.62
C LEU A 581 -7.56 -19.30 -18.87
N GLN A 582 -6.47 -18.53 -18.90
CA GLN A 582 -6.50 -17.13 -19.32
C GLN A 582 -6.81 -16.99 -20.81
N ALA A 583 -6.14 -17.77 -21.65
CA ALA A 583 -6.43 -17.83 -23.09
C ALA A 583 -7.81 -18.44 -23.37
N PHE A 584 -8.37 -19.24 -22.46
CA PHE A 584 -9.75 -19.71 -22.53
C PHE A 584 -10.73 -18.57 -22.22
N TYR A 585 -10.49 -17.81 -21.14
CA TYR A 585 -11.33 -16.67 -20.78
C TYR A 585 -11.34 -15.56 -21.83
N VAL A 586 -10.15 -15.18 -22.35
CA VAL A 586 -10.05 -14.18 -23.44
C VAL A 586 -10.83 -14.64 -24.67
N ALA A 587 -10.70 -15.91 -25.05
CA ALA A 587 -11.45 -16.46 -26.18
C ALA A 587 -12.98 -16.52 -25.93
N VAL A 588 -13.43 -16.72 -24.69
CA VAL A 588 -14.86 -16.60 -24.33
C VAL A 588 -15.34 -15.17 -24.49
N MET A 589 -14.57 -14.18 -24.00
CA MET A 589 -14.98 -12.77 -24.07
C MET A 589 -14.94 -12.22 -25.50
N GLN A 590 -13.92 -12.56 -26.27
CA GLN A 590 -13.82 -12.14 -27.67
C GLN A 590 -14.99 -12.69 -28.50
N ARG A 591 -15.36 -13.96 -28.33
CA ARG A 591 -16.54 -14.55 -29.00
C ARG A 591 -17.89 -13.99 -28.53
N LYS A 592 -17.95 -13.31 -27.39
CA LYS A 592 -19.14 -12.58 -26.95
C LYS A 592 -19.21 -11.20 -27.61
N GLU A 593 -18.07 -10.55 -27.75
CA GLU A 593 -17.96 -9.26 -28.45
C GLU A 593 -18.20 -9.43 -29.96
N ASP A 594 -17.67 -10.49 -30.58
CA ASP A 594 -17.93 -10.84 -31.98
C ASP A 594 -19.43 -11.12 -32.22
N ASP A 595 -20.12 -11.79 -31.28
CA ASP A 595 -21.57 -12.02 -31.32
C ASP A 595 -22.35 -10.72 -31.28
N HIS A 596 -21.96 -9.83 -30.37
CA HIS A 596 -22.57 -8.52 -30.20
C HIS A 596 -22.48 -7.68 -31.48
N HIS A 597 -21.32 -7.69 -32.12
CA HIS A 597 -21.10 -6.97 -33.38
C HIS A 597 -21.82 -7.60 -34.57
N ALA A 598 -21.85 -8.93 -34.64
CA ALA A 598 -22.45 -9.65 -35.76
C ALA A 598 -23.99 -9.67 -35.71
N SER A 599 -24.62 -9.74 -34.53
CA SER A 599 -26.04 -10.10 -34.42
C SER A 599 -26.88 -9.25 -33.47
N HIS A 600 -26.46 -8.00 -33.13
CA HIS A 600 -27.20 -7.15 -32.19
C HIS A 600 -27.13 -5.64 -32.51
N ASN A 601 -27.32 -5.25 -33.76
CA ASN A 601 -27.23 -3.84 -34.19
C ASN A 601 -28.56 -3.06 -34.04
N ASP A 602 -29.70 -3.74 -33.92
CA ASP A 602 -31.02 -3.10 -33.78
C ASP A 602 -31.43 -2.86 -32.31
N LYS A 603 -31.86 -1.64 -31.98
CA LYS A 603 -32.23 -1.27 -30.59
C LYS A 603 -33.47 -1.99 -30.07
N ALA A 604 -34.42 -2.35 -30.93
CA ALA A 604 -35.59 -3.11 -30.52
C ALA A 604 -35.19 -4.57 -30.26
N ASN A 605 -34.28 -5.16 -31.06
CA ASN A 605 -33.72 -6.48 -30.79
C ASN A 605 -32.93 -6.50 -29.46
N GLN A 606 -32.12 -5.49 -29.19
CA GLN A 606 -31.41 -5.33 -27.91
C GLN A 606 -32.36 -5.29 -26.70
N LEU A 607 -33.53 -4.64 -26.83
CA LEU A 607 -34.55 -4.64 -25.78
C LEU A 607 -35.17 -6.03 -25.56
N LEU A 608 -35.46 -6.77 -26.64
CA LEU A 608 -35.95 -8.15 -26.54
C LEU A 608 -34.90 -9.09 -25.90
N HIS A 609 -33.61 -8.86 -26.17
CA HIS A 609 -32.51 -9.54 -25.50
C HIS A 609 -32.46 -9.22 -24.00
N LEU A 610 -32.59 -7.95 -23.61
CA LEU A 610 -32.64 -7.56 -22.20
C LEU A 610 -33.81 -8.22 -21.46
N LEU A 611 -35.01 -8.20 -22.05
CA LEU A 611 -36.22 -8.78 -21.46
C LEU A 611 -36.11 -10.30 -21.33
N SER A 612 -35.70 -10.98 -22.40
CA SER A 612 -35.52 -12.45 -22.39
C SER A 612 -34.41 -12.88 -21.43
N SER A 613 -33.29 -12.16 -21.37
CA SER A 613 -32.17 -12.44 -20.46
C SER A 613 -32.54 -12.25 -18.99
N SER A 614 -33.28 -11.20 -18.67
CA SER A 614 -33.78 -10.97 -17.31
C SER A 614 -34.71 -12.11 -16.87
N ALA A 615 -35.58 -12.57 -17.78
CA ALA A 615 -36.45 -13.71 -17.53
C ALA A 615 -35.67 -15.03 -17.41
N PHE A 616 -34.64 -15.28 -18.21
CA PHE A 616 -33.76 -16.46 -18.07
C PHE A 616 -33.03 -16.50 -16.73
N LEU A 617 -32.51 -15.36 -16.25
CA LEU A 617 -31.86 -15.29 -14.94
C LEU A 617 -32.84 -15.59 -13.80
N TYR A 618 -34.08 -15.11 -13.91
CA TYR A 618 -35.12 -15.47 -12.97
C TYR A 618 -35.43 -16.98 -13.04
N CYS A 619 -35.55 -17.54 -14.25
CA CYS A 619 -35.75 -18.97 -14.47
C CYS A 619 -34.64 -19.82 -13.85
N TYR A 620 -33.37 -19.40 -13.94
CA TYR A 620 -32.24 -20.10 -13.31
C TYR A 620 -32.39 -20.26 -11.80
N VAL A 621 -33.07 -19.33 -11.13
CA VAL A 621 -33.33 -19.38 -9.70
C VAL A 621 -34.57 -20.24 -9.41
N ILE A 622 -35.68 -19.97 -10.10
CA ILE A 622 -36.96 -20.61 -9.79
C ILE A 622 -37.07 -22.06 -10.27
N ILE A 623 -36.19 -22.52 -11.16
CA ILE A 623 -36.20 -23.91 -11.65
C ILE A 623 -36.07 -24.94 -10.53
N PHE A 624 -35.45 -24.58 -9.40
CA PHE A 624 -35.29 -25.44 -8.23
C PHE A 624 -36.52 -25.47 -7.31
N SER A 625 -37.44 -24.52 -7.44
CA SER A 625 -38.63 -24.39 -6.61
C SER A 625 -39.94 -24.61 -7.38
N ASP A 626 -40.01 -24.20 -8.65
CA ASP A 626 -41.15 -24.32 -9.54
C ASP A 626 -40.69 -24.50 -10.99
N LEU A 627 -40.47 -25.77 -11.37
CA LEU A 627 -40.02 -26.16 -12.69
C LEU A 627 -41.03 -25.78 -13.79
N THR A 628 -42.33 -25.85 -13.50
CA THR A 628 -43.38 -25.60 -14.48
C THR A 628 -43.36 -24.14 -14.91
N THR A 629 -43.34 -23.22 -13.95
CA THR A 629 -43.24 -21.79 -14.22
C THR A 629 -41.91 -21.45 -14.89
N ALA A 630 -40.80 -22.04 -14.44
CA ALA A 630 -39.48 -21.82 -15.04
C ALA A 630 -39.42 -22.22 -16.53
N MET A 631 -40.01 -23.36 -16.90
CA MET A 631 -39.99 -23.83 -18.28
C MET A 631 -40.97 -23.07 -19.18
N CYS A 632 -42.16 -22.73 -18.70
CA CYS A 632 -43.11 -21.90 -19.44
C CYS A 632 -42.53 -20.51 -19.72
N LEU A 633 -41.98 -19.85 -18.70
CA LEU A 633 -41.37 -18.53 -18.83
C LEU A 633 -40.09 -18.56 -19.66
N GLY A 634 -39.26 -19.58 -19.47
CA GLY A 634 -38.03 -19.80 -20.26
C GLY A 634 -38.31 -20.01 -21.74
N LEU A 635 -39.35 -20.78 -22.08
CA LEU A 635 -39.76 -20.96 -23.48
C LEU A 635 -40.34 -19.70 -24.08
N ALA A 636 -41.22 -19.00 -23.35
CA ALA A 636 -41.74 -17.71 -23.81
C ALA A 636 -40.60 -16.71 -24.09
N SER A 637 -39.58 -16.68 -23.23
CA SER A 637 -38.38 -15.86 -23.38
C SER A 637 -37.52 -16.27 -24.57
N LEU A 638 -37.41 -17.58 -24.83
CA LEU A 638 -36.74 -18.11 -26.01
C LEU A 638 -37.46 -17.69 -27.30
N PHE A 639 -38.79 -17.75 -27.34
CA PHE A 639 -39.57 -17.29 -28.49
C PHE A 639 -39.42 -15.79 -28.73
N VAL A 640 -39.45 -14.98 -27.67
CA VAL A 640 -39.19 -13.54 -27.75
C VAL A 640 -37.81 -13.25 -28.34
N ARG A 641 -36.79 -13.99 -27.89
CA ARG A 641 -35.42 -13.88 -28.41
C ARG A 641 -35.31 -14.30 -29.88
N GLN A 642 -35.92 -15.44 -30.25
CA GLN A 642 -35.90 -15.92 -31.64
C GLN A 642 -36.70 -15.02 -32.59
N PHE A 643 -37.78 -14.39 -32.11
CA PHE A 643 -38.53 -13.40 -32.88
C PHE A 643 -37.66 -12.18 -33.20
N GLY A 644 -36.92 -11.67 -32.20
CA GLY A 644 -35.97 -10.57 -32.40
C GLY A 644 -34.95 -10.88 -33.50
N HIS A 645 -34.29 -12.03 -33.41
CA HIS A 645 -33.34 -12.49 -34.43
C HIS A 645 -33.96 -12.71 -35.83
N ALA A 646 -35.17 -13.28 -35.90
CA ALA A 646 -35.75 -13.67 -37.19
C ALA A 646 -36.42 -12.51 -37.95
N ILE A 647 -36.96 -11.52 -37.23
CA ILE A 647 -37.80 -10.47 -37.81
C ILE A 647 -37.10 -9.11 -37.82
N LEU A 648 -36.40 -8.76 -36.74
CA LEU A 648 -35.79 -7.43 -36.60
C LEU A 648 -34.37 -7.37 -37.20
N GLU A 649 -33.71 -8.52 -37.38
CA GLU A 649 -32.36 -8.60 -37.93
C GLU A 649 -32.19 -9.73 -38.99
N PRO A 650 -32.82 -9.63 -40.17
CA PRO A 650 -32.66 -10.62 -41.23
C PRO A 650 -31.34 -10.44 -42.03
N PRO A 651 -30.76 -11.52 -42.58
CA PRO A 651 -30.01 -12.55 -41.89
C PRO A 651 -28.50 -12.23 -41.81
N CYS A 652 -27.95 -12.09 -40.60
CA CYS A 652 -26.50 -12.32 -40.36
C CYS A 652 -26.15 -13.83 -40.33
N HIS A 653 -26.95 -14.67 -41.00
CA HIS A 653 -26.88 -16.12 -40.87
C HIS A 653 -25.64 -16.73 -41.53
N ASP A 654 -25.02 -16.04 -42.50
CA ASP A 654 -23.77 -16.49 -43.10
C ASP A 654 -22.57 -16.29 -42.15
N GLU A 655 -22.56 -15.19 -41.39
CA GLU A 655 -21.55 -14.93 -40.34
C GLU A 655 -21.77 -15.81 -39.10
N GLU A 656 -23.01 -16.01 -38.65
CA GLU A 656 -23.35 -16.95 -37.57
C GLU A 656 -22.99 -18.40 -37.93
N ALA A 657 -23.19 -18.83 -39.18
CA ALA A 657 -22.82 -20.16 -39.65
C ALA A 657 -21.29 -20.35 -39.65
N LEU A 658 -20.54 -19.31 -40.04
CA LEU A 658 -19.08 -19.26 -39.99
C LEU A 658 -18.52 -19.24 -38.55
N LEU A 659 -19.18 -18.55 -37.63
CA LEU A 659 -18.67 -18.31 -36.26
C LEU A 659 -19.18 -19.29 -35.19
N LEU A 660 -20.43 -19.78 -35.32
CA LEU A 660 -21.14 -20.56 -34.29
C LEU A 660 -21.72 -21.89 -34.79
N GLY A 661 -21.71 -22.12 -36.10
CA GLY A 661 -22.06 -23.40 -36.72
C GLY A 661 -23.51 -23.84 -36.51
N TYR A 662 -24.44 -22.90 -36.35
CA TYR A 662 -25.88 -23.16 -36.38
C TYR A 662 -26.43 -22.74 -37.74
N THR A 663 -27.04 -23.67 -38.45
CA THR A 663 -27.85 -23.33 -39.62
C THR A 663 -29.28 -23.03 -39.17
N THR A 664 -30.02 -22.22 -39.93
CA THR A 664 -31.45 -21.97 -39.69
C THR A 664 -32.22 -23.29 -39.56
N ARG A 665 -31.85 -24.30 -40.36
CA ARG A 665 -32.40 -25.66 -40.31
C ARG A 665 -32.25 -26.31 -38.92
N ASP A 666 -31.09 -26.18 -38.28
CA ASP A 666 -30.84 -26.78 -36.96
C ASP A 666 -31.65 -26.07 -35.86
N LYS A 667 -31.71 -24.73 -35.92
CA LYS A 667 -32.52 -23.92 -34.99
C LYS A 667 -34.00 -24.28 -35.13
N THR A 668 -34.51 -24.45 -36.35
CA THR A 668 -35.90 -24.87 -36.62
C THR A 668 -36.18 -26.28 -36.08
N LEU A 669 -35.28 -27.25 -36.26
CA LEU A 669 -35.44 -28.61 -35.72
C LEU A 669 -35.55 -28.64 -34.19
N ILE A 670 -34.74 -27.83 -33.50
CA ILE A 670 -34.78 -27.73 -32.04
C ILE A 670 -36.12 -27.15 -31.58
N VAL A 671 -36.58 -26.08 -32.21
CA VAL A 671 -37.87 -25.42 -31.90
C VAL A 671 -39.06 -26.34 -32.18
N LEU A 672 -39.02 -27.11 -33.27
CA LEU A 672 -40.04 -28.13 -33.57
C LEU A 672 -40.13 -29.19 -32.45
N GLY A 673 -39.01 -29.60 -31.88
CA GLY A 673 -38.98 -30.50 -30.72
C GLY A 673 -39.74 -29.95 -29.51
N TYR A 674 -39.54 -28.66 -29.19
CA TYR A 674 -40.30 -28.01 -28.11
C TYR A 674 -41.80 -27.89 -28.41
N GLY A 675 -42.17 -27.67 -29.68
CA GLY A 675 -43.58 -27.57 -30.11
C GLY A 675 -44.32 -28.92 -30.13
N LEU A 676 -43.62 -30.03 -30.36
CA LEU A 676 -44.23 -31.37 -30.40
C LEU A 676 -44.49 -31.96 -29.01
N ILE A 677 -43.71 -31.59 -28.00
CA ILE A 677 -43.85 -32.15 -26.64
C ILE A 677 -45.26 -31.92 -26.04
N PRO A 678 -45.86 -30.72 -26.12
CA PRO A 678 -47.24 -30.49 -25.69
C PRO A 678 -48.27 -31.28 -26.51
N VAL A 679 -48.06 -31.38 -27.83
CA VAL A 679 -48.95 -32.12 -28.73
C VAL A 679 -48.98 -33.59 -28.35
N ILE A 680 -47.81 -34.20 -28.11
CA ILE A 680 -47.69 -35.59 -27.67
C ILE A 680 -48.34 -35.78 -26.30
N GLY A 681 -48.11 -34.85 -25.36
CA GLY A 681 -48.75 -34.89 -24.04
C GLY A 681 -50.27 -34.84 -24.11
N MET A 682 -50.83 -34.03 -25.00
CA MET A 682 -52.27 -33.90 -25.23
C MET A 682 -52.88 -35.13 -25.92
N VAL A 683 -52.16 -35.73 -26.87
CA VAL A 683 -52.56 -37.00 -27.50
C VAL A 683 -52.60 -38.13 -26.47
N GLN A 684 -51.61 -38.20 -25.56
CA GLN A 684 -51.56 -39.20 -24.50
C GLN A 684 -52.65 -39.03 -23.44
N ALA A 685 -53.14 -37.80 -23.25
CA ALA A 685 -54.22 -37.49 -22.30
C ALA A 685 -55.63 -37.75 -22.86
N ASP A 686 -55.75 -38.08 -24.15
CA ASP A 686 -57.01 -38.37 -24.87
C ASP A 686 -58.11 -37.31 -24.67
N ALA A 687 -57.70 -36.06 -24.44
CA ALA A 687 -58.61 -34.94 -24.14
C ALA A 687 -58.02 -33.61 -24.60
N TRP A 688 -58.64 -32.99 -25.61
CA TRP A 688 -58.21 -31.72 -26.20
C TRP A 688 -58.95 -30.51 -25.59
N THR A 689 -58.92 -30.40 -24.26
CA THR A 689 -59.52 -29.27 -23.53
C THR A 689 -58.45 -28.45 -22.80
N PHE A 690 -58.75 -27.18 -22.53
CA PHE A 690 -57.85 -26.33 -21.74
C PHE A 690 -57.60 -26.90 -20.34
N ALA A 691 -58.62 -27.52 -19.74
CA ALA A 691 -58.49 -28.19 -18.43
C ALA A 691 -57.51 -29.37 -18.49
N ALA A 692 -57.58 -30.19 -19.55
CA ALA A 692 -56.65 -31.30 -19.76
C ALA A 692 -55.20 -30.81 -20.04
N PHE A 693 -55.06 -29.71 -20.79
CA PHE A 693 -53.76 -29.08 -21.01
C PHE A 693 -53.15 -28.53 -19.71
N ALA A 694 -53.94 -27.82 -18.90
CA ALA A 694 -53.48 -27.31 -17.61
C ALA A 694 -53.06 -28.44 -16.65
N ALA A 695 -53.80 -29.56 -16.65
CA ALA A 695 -53.48 -30.73 -15.83
C ALA A 695 -52.20 -31.47 -16.28
N THR A 696 -51.89 -31.46 -17.58
CA THR A 696 -50.70 -32.11 -18.15
C THR A 696 -49.46 -31.21 -18.18
N LEU A 697 -49.62 -29.90 -17.94
CA LEU A 697 -48.57 -28.89 -18.02
C LEU A 697 -47.32 -29.20 -17.16
N PRO A 698 -47.42 -29.70 -15.92
CA PRO A 698 -46.22 -30.06 -15.14
C PRO A 698 -45.40 -31.18 -15.78
N THR A 699 -46.07 -32.16 -16.39
CA THR A 699 -45.43 -33.27 -17.10
C THR A 699 -44.78 -32.77 -18.39
N ILE A 700 -45.47 -31.93 -19.15
CA ILE A 700 -44.95 -31.24 -20.34
C ILE A 700 -43.70 -30.42 -19.98
N ALA A 701 -43.74 -29.67 -18.87
CA ALA A 701 -42.60 -28.89 -18.40
C ALA A 701 -41.38 -29.76 -18.05
N LEU A 702 -41.58 -30.90 -17.39
CA LEU A 702 -40.48 -31.85 -17.15
C LEU A 702 -39.88 -32.39 -18.44
N HIS A 703 -40.71 -32.68 -19.46
CA HIS A 703 -40.23 -33.12 -20.77
C HIS A 703 -39.49 -32.02 -21.51
N TRP A 704 -39.97 -30.78 -21.46
CA TRP A 704 -39.23 -29.63 -21.99
C TRP A 704 -37.87 -29.49 -21.32
N PHE A 705 -37.80 -29.61 -19.99
CA PHE A 705 -36.52 -29.52 -19.27
C PHE A 705 -35.54 -30.62 -19.70
N ARG A 706 -36.01 -31.87 -19.79
CA ARG A 706 -35.20 -32.99 -20.27
C ARG A 706 -34.73 -32.79 -21.71
N TRP A 707 -35.59 -32.26 -22.58
CA TRP A 707 -35.25 -31.91 -23.95
C TRP A 707 -34.18 -30.81 -24.01
N THR A 708 -34.28 -29.78 -23.17
CA THR A 708 -33.26 -28.73 -23.04
C THR A 708 -31.90 -29.33 -22.67
N LEU A 709 -31.85 -30.17 -21.63
CA LEU A 709 -30.60 -30.83 -21.24
C LEU A 709 -30.06 -31.71 -22.36
N PHE A 710 -30.92 -32.48 -23.01
CA PHE A 710 -30.53 -33.34 -24.13
C PHE A 710 -29.91 -32.53 -25.27
N VAL A 711 -30.57 -31.46 -25.72
CA VAL A 711 -30.06 -30.59 -26.80
C VAL A 711 -28.73 -29.95 -26.42
N VAL A 712 -28.60 -29.39 -25.21
CA VAL A 712 -27.37 -28.72 -24.75
C VAL A 712 -26.21 -29.69 -24.64
N PHE A 713 -26.40 -30.84 -23.97
CA PHE A 713 -25.32 -31.82 -23.79
C PHE A 713 -24.96 -32.55 -25.08
N LEU A 714 -25.93 -32.88 -25.94
CA LEU A 714 -25.66 -33.46 -27.25
C LEU A 714 -24.89 -32.47 -28.14
N ARG A 715 -25.20 -31.17 -28.05
CA ARG A 715 -24.45 -30.14 -28.77
C ARG A 715 -23.01 -30.01 -28.25
N VAL A 716 -22.81 -30.05 -26.94
CA VAL A 716 -21.46 -30.09 -26.35
C VAL A 716 -20.70 -31.31 -26.86
N ALA A 717 -21.30 -32.50 -26.83
CA ALA A 717 -20.67 -33.72 -27.35
C ALA A 717 -20.33 -33.60 -28.85
N TYR A 718 -21.23 -33.04 -29.66
CA TYR A 718 -21.00 -32.79 -31.08
C TYR A 718 -19.85 -31.81 -31.33
N LEU A 719 -19.77 -30.72 -30.56
CA LEU A 719 -18.69 -29.73 -30.70
C LEU A 719 -17.34 -30.28 -30.22
N ILE A 720 -17.34 -31.15 -29.21
CA ILE A 720 -16.15 -31.90 -28.80
C ILE A 720 -15.67 -32.77 -29.97
N TRP A 721 -16.58 -33.49 -30.63
CA TRP A 721 -16.26 -34.40 -31.74
C TRP A 721 -15.81 -33.67 -33.02
N LYS A 722 -16.52 -32.61 -33.42
CA LYS A 722 -16.25 -31.86 -34.66
C LYS A 722 -15.04 -30.93 -34.56
N HIS A 723 -14.83 -30.36 -33.37
CA HIS A 723 -13.75 -29.39 -33.15
C HIS A 723 -12.81 -29.93 -32.07
N ASN A 724 -12.97 -29.50 -30.83
CA ASN A 724 -12.23 -30.01 -29.69
C ASN A 724 -12.92 -29.61 -28.38
N PHE A 725 -12.47 -30.21 -27.28
CA PHE A 725 -12.99 -29.94 -25.95
C PHE A 725 -12.95 -28.44 -25.57
N ARG A 726 -11.86 -27.75 -25.91
CA ARG A 726 -11.68 -26.33 -25.57
C ARG A 726 -12.73 -25.45 -26.22
N ILE A 727 -12.94 -25.60 -27.53
CA ILE A 727 -13.94 -24.83 -28.29
C ILE A 727 -15.36 -25.14 -27.80
N SER A 728 -15.64 -26.40 -27.46
CA SER A 728 -16.93 -26.79 -26.91
C SER A 728 -17.20 -26.16 -25.54
N MET A 729 -16.20 -26.08 -24.66
CA MET A 729 -16.35 -25.46 -23.35
C MET A 729 -16.49 -23.94 -23.45
N ILE A 730 -15.81 -23.30 -24.42
CA ILE A 730 -16.02 -21.87 -24.71
C ILE A 730 -17.49 -21.61 -25.08
N TRP A 731 -18.06 -22.44 -25.96
CA TRP A 731 -19.46 -22.33 -26.37
C TRP A 731 -20.43 -22.57 -25.21
N PHE A 732 -20.19 -23.61 -24.41
CA PHE A 732 -21.04 -23.94 -23.25
C PHE A 732 -21.04 -22.82 -22.21
N VAL A 733 -19.85 -22.31 -21.86
CA VAL A 733 -19.71 -21.20 -20.90
C VAL A 733 -20.35 -19.94 -21.45
N LYS A 734 -20.19 -19.64 -22.75
CA LYS A 734 -20.88 -18.53 -23.41
C LYS A 734 -22.40 -18.68 -23.25
N LEU A 735 -22.98 -19.81 -23.66
CA LEU A 735 -24.42 -20.08 -23.58
C LEU A 735 -25.00 -19.87 -22.17
N VAL A 736 -24.35 -20.42 -21.14
CA VAL A 736 -24.85 -20.33 -19.76
C VAL A 736 -24.75 -18.91 -19.19
N THR A 737 -23.69 -18.18 -19.56
CA THR A 737 -23.41 -16.85 -19.00
C THR A 737 -23.94 -15.70 -19.87
N ASP A 738 -24.53 -16.00 -21.02
CA ASP A 738 -25.07 -15.04 -21.98
C ASP A 738 -26.13 -14.11 -21.34
N PRO A 739 -27.11 -14.63 -20.57
CA PRO A 739 -28.12 -13.77 -19.96
C PRO A 739 -27.55 -12.76 -18.96
N LEU A 740 -26.48 -13.11 -18.25
CA LEU A 740 -25.79 -12.19 -17.33
C LEU A 740 -25.11 -11.05 -18.09
N THR A 741 -24.47 -11.38 -19.21
CA THR A 741 -23.78 -10.38 -20.03
C THR A 741 -24.76 -9.47 -20.75
N ASP A 742 -25.85 -9.98 -21.30
CA ASP A 742 -26.90 -9.18 -21.95
C ASP A 742 -27.51 -8.16 -21.00
N VAL A 743 -27.82 -8.56 -19.77
CA VAL A 743 -28.34 -7.62 -18.76
C VAL A 743 -27.32 -6.52 -18.48
N VAL A 744 -26.03 -6.84 -18.31
CA VAL A 744 -25.01 -5.80 -18.05
C VAL A 744 -24.80 -4.87 -19.25
N THR A 745 -24.93 -5.39 -20.46
CA THR A 745 -24.69 -4.65 -21.71
C THR A 745 -25.87 -3.75 -22.09
N TYR A 746 -27.11 -4.26 -22.00
CA TYR A 746 -28.30 -3.59 -22.52
C TYR A 746 -29.14 -2.87 -21.45
N PHE A 747 -28.83 -3.04 -20.15
CA PHE A 747 -29.54 -2.29 -19.11
C PHE A 747 -29.28 -0.79 -19.30
N PRO A 748 -30.34 0.05 -19.36
CA PRO A 748 -30.18 1.47 -19.61
C PRO A 748 -29.34 2.09 -18.49
N ARG A 749 -28.10 2.46 -18.82
CA ARG A 749 -27.29 3.31 -17.96
C ARG A 749 -28.02 4.65 -17.90
N ARG A 750 -28.39 5.10 -16.70
CA ARG A 750 -28.89 6.46 -16.47
C ARG A 750 -28.02 7.42 -17.27
N ALA A 751 -28.61 8.16 -18.21
CA ALA A 751 -27.95 9.22 -18.94
C ALA A 751 -27.29 10.14 -17.90
N GLN A 752 -25.96 10.09 -17.83
CA GLN A 752 -25.20 11.08 -17.10
C GLN A 752 -25.14 12.31 -18.00
N GLY A 753 -26.04 13.26 -17.69
CA GLY A 753 -26.00 14.71 -17.97
C GLY A 753 -25.38 15.20 -19.27
N ALA A 754 -26.24 15.81 -20.10
CA ALA A 754 -25.87 16.98 -20.88
C ALA A 754 -25.33 18.11 -20.00
#